data_AF-A0A0R3QW70-F1
#
_entry.id   AF-A0A0R3QW70-F1
#
_cell.length_a   1.000
_cell.length_b   1.000
_cell.length_c   1.000
_cell.angle_alpha   90.00
_cell.angle_beta   90.00
_cell.angle_gamma   90.00
#
_symmetry.space_group_name_H-M   'P 1'
#
loop_
_entity.id
_entity.type
_entity.pdbx_description
1 polymer ?
#
loop_
_entity_poly.entity_id
_entity_poly.type
_entity_poly.pdbx_seq_one_letter_code
_entity_poly.pdbx_strand_id
1 'polypeptide(L)'
;MENAEINSLIKIIGLQYRLKYDKDEDMRTLRYGKIMVMADQDQDGSHIKGLVINFIHYNWPVLIRRNFVEEFITPIVKATKGKESLSFFSLPEYAEWRNNTENWKTYRIKYYKGLGTSTSKEAKEYFTDMIRHRIRFQYSGEEDDSSLDMAFSKKKIEDRKVWLTNWMAEKKTRREQGLTEEYLYDKDTRAVSFKDFVNKELVLFSNADNERSIPSLVDGLKPGQRKVLFTCFKRADKKEVKVAQLAGAVGEMSAYHHGEASLMSTIVNLAQDYVGSNNINLLLPIGQFGTRLQGGKDSASPRYIFTQLNPVTRALFPAVDENVLRFLFEENQRIEPEWYCPIIPTVLVNGAEGIGTAWSTKIPNYNPREIVDNMRRLIRGEEPKPLIPWFKNFRGTIEKLDESRYICSGEIALLGDDTIEITELPIRTWTQNYKESVLESMLEGSDKQPPLIQDFKEYHTDTTVKFVVKMNPAKLREAKMEGLHKIFKLQTAINISSMVLFDPLGCLRRFSNVEEICKEFFEIRKKKYIERKAFQEGMLRAQSERLSNQARFILEKIKGEILIENKRKAVIVEQLMKKGFDPDPVKKWKELQRKRELEMTGEVQVDDEEMEGEEEEESESSVSPMKKDLEKKLSDYDYLVGMAILKLSEEEKDKLLHDSELKLEELKALELKTWSDLWEEDLNNFLVELEKQEAKERADIELQVKDAVKKIAGVAMKGGRKKAGTLVQEVLPDPNGIRVHPSLDAIKEKYEGKKTDEQKVRKPRISKEPKQIKDENDEGGEKNKGKPKRQRKENDRDGNSMNAKAKKGKRNKWESDSSEDDFDESDYVIDDDDDDVIEIKKTTAGDRKRRAEQSITKMDLTSDDTNVEGSLMQSGSGEDKKKFHEKMDDLFLNEKPSGSNTKSRDIAEIKEAKSKKQTKPKAKITKENKKGSESRKRKVKSNDDDDEGSDGGADVPFEPAAVRPRERGRQLKTVKYTFDDDNDDDSDDIPGLSESTSSSHQMKRRKKIESDEEFELSN
;
A
#
# COMPACT_ATOMS: atom_id res chain seq x y z
N MET A 1 27.17 -22.49 -6.77
CA MET A 1 27.13 -22.56 -8.27
C MET A 1 25.71 -22.80 -8.80
N GLU A 2 24.69 -22.58 -7.97
CA GLU A 2 23.33 -23.12 -8.12
C GLU A 2 22.51 -22.33 -9.16
N ASN A 3 22.77 -21.03 -9.34
CA ASN A 3 21.97 -20.18 -10.23
C ASN A 3 22.00 -20.68 -11.69
N ALA A 4 20.89 -21.26 -12.13
CA ALA A 4 20.75 -21.92 -13.42
C ALA A 4 20.76 -20.93 -14.61
N GLU A 5 20.31 -19.69 -14.40
CA GLU A 5 20.25 -18.67 -15.45
C GLU A 5 21.66 -18.16 -15.82
N ILE A 6 22.49 -17.82 -14.83
CA ILE A 6 23.90 -17.44 -15.03
C ILE A 6 24.65 -18.57 -15.74
N ASN A 7 24.47 -19.82 -15.28
CA ASN A 7 25.06 -20.99 -15.93
C ASN A 7 24.59 -21.13 -17.40
N SER A 8 23.33 -20.81 -17.70
CA SER A 8 22.76 -20.85 -19.04
C SER A 8 23.30 -19.73 -19.94
N LEU A 9 23.36 -18.48 -19.45
CA LEU A 9 23.97 -17.35 -20.15
C LEU A 9 25.41 -17.66 -20.53
N ILE A 10 26.22 -18.13 -19.58
CA ILE A 10 27.63 -18.52 -19.80
C ILE A 10 27.74 -19.56 -20.93
N LYS A 11 26.90 -20.60 -20.89
CA LYS A 11 26.86 -21.67 -21.91
C LYS A 11 26.37 -21.18 -23.28
N ILE A 12 25.42 -20.26 -23.32
CA ILE A 12 24.90 -19.66 -24.57
C ILE A 12 25.97 -18.78 -25.21
N ILE A 13 26.60 -17.89 -24.44
CA ILE A 13 27.58 -16.91 -24.92
C ILE A 13 28.94 -17.59 -25.23
N GLY A 14 29.27 -18.70 -24.56
CA GLY A 14 30.58 -19.36 -24.66
C GLY A 14 31.62 -18.80 -23.68
N LEU A 15 31.17 -18.18 -22.59
CA LEU A 15 32.04 -17.57 -21.57
C LEU A 15 32.76 -18.63 -20.72
N GLN A 16 33.95 -18.30 -20.22
CA GLN A 16 34.74 -19.16 -19.37
C GLN A 16 35.42 -18.35 -18.26
N TYR A 17 35.17 -18.68 -16.99
CA TYR A 17 35.78 -18.01 -15.83
C TYR A 17 37.32 -18.05 -15.80
N ARG A 18 37.96 -18.96 -16.57
CA ARG A 18 39.42 -19.08 -16.65
C ARG A 18 40.05 -18.17 -17.71
N LEU A 19 39.27 -17.64 -18.65
CA LEU A 19 39.75 -16.75 -19.71
C LEU A 19 39.50 -15.28 -19.33
N LYS A 20 40.43 -14.40 -19.72
CA LYS A 20 40.33 -12.95 -19.45
C LYS A 20 39.86 -12.12 -20.64
N TYR A 21 39.70 -12.74 -21.82
CA TYR A 21 39.24 -12.10 -23.07
C TYR A 21 40.06 -10.86 -23.47
N ASP A 22 41.37 -10.92 -23.19
CA ASP A 22 42.33 -9.86 -23.47
C ASP A 22 42.86 -9.95 -24.92
N LYS A 23 42.90 -11.16 -25.49
CA LYS A 23 43.28 -11.39 -26.88
C LYS A 23 42.08 -11.55 -27.80
N ASP A 24 42.29 -11.22 -29.08
CA ASP A 24 41.30 -11.47 -30.14
C ASP A 24 41.14 -12.98 -30.45
N GLU A 25 42.13 -13.80 -30.09
CA GLU A 25 42.03 -15.27 -30.09
C GLU A 25 41.02 -15.75 -29.05
N ASP A 26 41.07 -15.20 -27.83
CA ASP A 26 40.12 -15.52 -26.76
C ASP A 26 38.69 -15.10 -27.16
N MET A 27 38.54 -13.92 -27.77
CA MET A 27 37.26 -13.41 -28.27
C MET A 27 36.62 -14.34 -29.32
N ARG A 28 37.42 -15.06 -30.13
CA ARG A 28 36.91 -16.06 -31.10
C ARG A 28 36.41 -17.35 -30.46
N THR A 29 36.63 -17.56 -29.16
CA THR A 29 36.02 -18.68 -28.42
C THR A 29 34.57 -18.42 -28.01
N LEU A 30 34.14 -17.14 -28.04
CA LEU A 30 32.76 -16.76 -27.78
C LEU A 30 31.86 -17.15 -28.96
N ARG A 31 30.67 -17.66 -28.65
CA ARG A 31 29.62 -17.99 -29.63
C ARG A 31 28.90 -16.75 -30.17
N TYR A 32 28.95 -15.65 -29.42
CA TYR A 32 28.37 -14.35 -29.77
C TYR A 32 29.38 -13.23 -29.52
N GLY A 33 29.58 -12.36 -30.52
CA GLY A 33 30.56 -11.28 -30.44
C GLY A 33 30.13 -10.05 -29.64
N LYS A 34 28.85 -9.95 -29.27
CA LYS A 34 28.22 -8.90 -28.45
C LYS A 34 26.98 -9.45 -27.74
N ILE A 35 26.55 -8.75 -26.70
CA ILE A 35 25.25 -8.95 -26.02
C ILE A 35 24.45 -7.66 -26.18
N MET A 36 23.17 -7.79 -26.55
CA MET A 36 22.22 -6.68 -26.57
C MET A 36 21.17 -6.92 -25.49
N VAL A 37 21.11 -6.07 -24.48
CA VAL A 37 20.09 -6.13 -23.43
C VAL A 37 18.82 -5.47 -23.95
N MET A 38 17.70 -6.18 -23.88
CA MET A 38 16.36 -5.66 -24.14
C MET A 38 15.53 -5.89 -22.88
N ALA A 39 15.06 -4.80 -22.28
CA ALA A 39 14.27 -4.79 -21.06
C ALA A 39 13.17 -3.72 -21.21
N ASP A 40 12.16 -3.80 -20.34
CA ASP A 40 11.11 -2.78 -20.24
C ASP A 40 11.74 -1.40 -19.96
N GLN A 41 11.13 -0.33 -20.49
CA GLN A 41 11.67 1.04 -20.35
C GLN A 41 11.11 1.70 -19.09
N ASP A 42 11.37 1.02 -17.98
CA ASP A 42 11.10 1.45 -16.62
C ASP A 42 12.35 1.28 -15.75
N GLN A 43 12.19 1.60 -14.46
CA GLN A 43 13.28 1.60 -13.48
C GLN A 43 13.79 0.18 -13.18
N ASP A 44 12.92 -0.83 -13.13
CA ASP A 44 13.33 -2.21 -12.87
C ASP A 44 14.06 -2.81 -14.10
N GLY A 45 13.67 -2.42 -15.32
CA GLY A 45 14.44 -2.69 -16.54
C GLY A 45 15.84 -2.05 -16.52
N SER A 46 15.96 -0.81 -16.04
CA SER A 46 17.26 -0.15 -15.81
C SER A 46 18.13 -0.91 -14.79
N HIS A 47 17.53 -1.49 -13.75
CA HIS A 47 18.25 -2.37 -12.81
C HIS A 47 18.73 -3.65 -13.48
N ILE A 48 17.91 -4.30 -14.30
CA ILE A 48 18.29 -5.51 -15.06
C ILE A 48 19.48 -5.23 -15.98
N LYS A 49 19.48 -4.11 -16.74
CA LYS A 49 20.65 -3.66 -17.52
C LYS A 49 21.89 -3.58 -16.63
N GLY A 50 21.76 -2.91 -15.48
CA GLY A 50 22.84 -2.72 -14.52
C GLY A 50 23.40 -4.04 -13.96
N LEU A 51 22.53 -4.99 -13.61
CA LEU A 51 22.92 -6.33 -13.14
C LEU A 51 23.66 -7.13 -14.21
N VAL A 52 23.23 -7.07 -15.47
CA VAL A 52 23.93 -7.74 -16.60
C VAL A 52 25.30 -7.10 -16.85
N ILE A 53 25.39 -5.76 -16.82
CA ILE A 53 26.67 -5.03 -16.93
C ILE A 53 27.58 -5.41 -15.75
N ASN A 54 27.08 -5.44 -14.52
CA ASN A 54 27.83 -5.84 -13.33
C ASN A 54 28.32 -7.28 -13.39
N PHE A 55 27.48 -8.22 -13.83
CA PHE A 55 27.86 -9.62 -14.03
C PHE A 55 29.05 -9.77 -14.99
N ILE A 56 29.06 -9.01 -16.08
CA ILE A 56 30.16 -9.00 -17.05
C ILE A 56 31.38 -8.26 -16.49
N HIS A 57 31.19 -7.11 -15.84
CA HIS A 57 32.25 -6.32 -15.20
C HIS A 57 33.00 -7.12 -14.11
N TYR A 58 32.28 -7.76 -13.19
CA TYR A 58 32.85 -8.49 -12.06
C TYR A 58 33.68 -9.71 -12.51
N ASN A 59 33.20 -10.46 -13.51
CA ASN A 59 33.85 -11.70 -13.97
C ASN A 59 34.88 -11.46 -15.08
N TRP A 60 34.62 -10.52 -15.99
CA TRP A 60 35.43 -10.26 -17.18
C TRP A 60 35.51 -8.75 -17.52
N PRO A 61 36.21 -7.91 -16.71
CA PRO A 61 36.27 -6.45 -16.92
C PRO A 61 36.73 -6.02 -18.33
N VAL A 62 37.55 -6.84 -18.99
CA VAL A 62 38.06 -6.55 -20.35
C VAL A 62 36.95 -6.56 -21.42
N LEU A 63 35.85 -7.28 -21.21
CA LEU A 63 34.69 -7.27 -22.12
C LEU A 63 33.94 -5.92 -22.08
N ILE A 64 33.81 -5.32 -20.90
CA ILE A 64 33.27 -3.95 -20.72
C ILE A 64 34.12 -2.96 -21.52
N ARG A 65 35.45 -3.03 -21.35
CA ARG A 65 36.43 -2.18 -22.06
C ARG A 65 36.48 -2.40 -23.58
N ARG A 66 35.99 -3.55 -24.07
CA ARG A 66 35.84 -3.88 -25.49
C ARG A 66 34.45 -3.51 -26.07
N ASN A 67 33.61 -2.79 -25.32
CA ASN A 67 32.24 -2.39 -25.70
C ASN A 67 31.38 -3.59 -26.14
N PHE A 68 31.47 -4.70 -25.38
CA PHE A 68 30.78 -5.96 -25.64
C PHE A 68 29.26 -5.90 -25.39
N VAL A 69 28.83 -5.01 -24.50
CA VAL A 69 27.41 -4.79 -24.14
C VAL A 69 26.83 -3.64 -24.96
N GLU A 70 25.61 -3.85 -25.44
CA GLU A 70 24.74 -2.86 -26.08
C GLU A 70 23.34 -3.00 -25.49
N GLU A 71 22.46 -2.05 -25.77
CA GLU A 71 21.07 -2.09 -25.35
C GLU A 71 20.11 -1.77 -26.49
N PHE A 72 18.87 -2.20 -26.32
CA PHE A 72 17.74 -1.87 -27.18
C PHE A 72 16.73 -1.05 -26.38
N ILE A 73 16.47 0.17 -26.84
CA ILE A 73 15.51 1.09 -26.23
C ILE A 73 14.22 1.16 -27.06
N THR A 74 13.07 1.25 -26.40
CA THR A 74 11.76 1.48 -27.02
C THR A 74 11.21 2.84 -26.60
N PRO A 75 10.32 3.48 -27.40
CA PRO A 75 9.68 4.72 -26.96
C PRO A 75 8.75 4.47 -25.78
N ILE A 76 8.80 5.35 -24.77
CA ILE A 76 7.99 5.30 -23.54
C ILE A 76 6.58 5.86 -23.80
N VAL A 77 6.46 6.84 -24.70
CA VAL A 77 5.18 7.48 -25.05
C VAL A 77 5.07 7.58 -26.57
N LYS A 78 3.88 7.31 -27.12
CA LYS A 78 3.52 7.71 -28.49
C LYS A 78 2.33 8.64 -28.50
N ALA A 79 2.43 9.72 -29.28
CA ALA A 79 1.31 10.62 -29.57
C ALA A 79 0.88 10.41 -31.03
N THR A 80 -0.36 10.00 -31.24
CA THR A 80 -0.88 9.60 -32.56
C THR A 80 -2.05 10.47 -33.00
N LYS A 81 -2.03 10.95 -34.25
CA LYS A 81 -3.07 11.81 -34.82
C LYS A 81 -3.23 11.54 -36.31
N GLY A 82 -4.33 10.87 -36.68
CA GLY A 82 -4.58 10.45 -38.06
C GLY A 82 -3.50 9.49 -38.58
N LYS A 83 -2.59 10.01 -39.41
CA LYS A 83 -1.44 9.25 -39.97
C LYS A 83 -0.09 9.60 -39.31
N GLU A 84 -0.05 10.64 -38.47
CA GLU A 84 1.17 11.07 -37.78
C GLU A 84 1.31 10.33 -36.44
N SER A 85 2.52 9.88 -36.13
CA SER A 85 2.85 9.14 -34.91
C SER A 85 4.20 9.60 -34.37
N LEU A 86 4.18 10.51 -33.40
CA LEU A 86 5.37 10.94 -32.67
C LEU A 86 5.70 9.90 -31.60
N SER A 87 6.98 9.57 -31.45
CA SER A 87 7.48 8.58 -30.48
C SER A 87 8.56 9.21 -29.62
N PHE A 88 8.34 9.25 -28.30
CA PHE A 88 9.21 9.89 -27.32
C PHE A 88 9.91 8.82 -26.48
N PHE A 89 11.21 8.99 -26.25
CA PHE A 89 12.07 8.03 -25.56
C PHE A 89 12.39 8.44 -24.12
N SER A 90 12.03 9.66 -23.71
CA SER A 90 12.03 10.08 -22.30
C SER A 90 10.72 10.78 -21.94
N LEU A 91 10.34 10.75 -20.65
CA LEU A 91 9.17 11.49 -20.16
C LEU A 91 9.37 13.03 -20.25
N PRO A 92 10.56 13.60 -19.99
CA PRO A 92 10.83 15.01 -20.25
C PRO A 92 10.68 15.44 -21.72
N GLU A 93 11.11 14.60 -22.68
CA GLU A 93 10.93 14.88 -24.13
C GLU A 93 9.44 14.99 -24.49
N TYR A 94 8.61 14.11 -23.94
CA TYR A 94 7.15 14.18 -24.06
C TYR A 94 6.55 15.40 -23.35
N ALA A 95 7.03 15.74 -22.15
CA ALA A 95 6.55 16.89 -21.39
C ALA A 95 6.88 18.23 -22.07
N GLU A 96 8.09 18.38 -22.62
CA GLU A 96 8.46 19.55 -23.43
C GLU A 96 7.56 19.68 -24.66
N TRP A 97 7.30 18.57 -25.37
CA TRP A 97 6.38 18.56 -26.50
C TRP A 97 4.95 18.94 -26.09
N ARG A 98 4.41 18.38 -25.00
CA ARG A 98 3.08 18.68 -24.46
C ARG A 98 2.95 20.16 -24.10
N ASN A 99 3.95 20.73 -23.44
CA ASN A 99 3.95 22.14 -23.01
C ASN A 99 4.08 23.11 -24.20
N ASN A 100 4.82 22.74 -25.24
CA ASN A 100 5.02 23.59 -26.43
C ASN A 100 3.94 23.42 -27.52
N THR A 101 2.98 22.50 -27.37
CA THR A 101 1.99 22.14 -28.41
C THR A 101 0.56 22.43 -27.93
N GLU A 102 0.02 23.62 -28.22
CA GLU A 102 -1.34 24.04 -27.77
C GLU A 102 -2.45 23.01 -28.04
N ASN A 103 -2.37 22.27 -29.15
CA ASN A 103 -3.35 21.28 -29.55
C ASN A 103 -3.02 19.83 -29.14
N TRP A 104 -2.13 19.61 -28.15
CA TRP A 104 -1.72 18.27 -27.68
C TRP A 104 -2.91 17.37 -27.32
N LYS A 105 -3.99 17.93 -26.76
CA LYS A 105 -5.26 17.24 -26.44
C LYS A 105 -5.89 16.52 -27.64
N THR A 106 -5.56 16.92 -28.88
CA THR A 106 -6.06 16.29 -30.13
C THR A 106 -5.22 15.11 -30.62
N TYR A 107 -4.18 14.70 -29.89
CA TYR A 107 -3.41 13.49 -30.15
C TYR A 107 -3.84 12.40 -29.18
N ARG A 108 -4.12 11.20 -29.70
CA ARG A 108 -4.26 10.01 -28.86
C ARG A 108 -2.89 9.63 -28.31
N ILE A 109 -2.68 9.89 -27.02
CA ILE A 109 -1.49 9.50 -26.27
C ILE A 109 -1.63 8.03 -25.85
N LYS A 110 -0.54 7.26 -25.92
CA LYS A 110 -0.43 5.93 -25.32
C LYS A 110 0.95 5.75 -24.69
N TYR A 111 0.97 5.27 -23.45
CA TYR A 111 2.18 4.91 -22.71
C TYR A 111 2.59 3.45 -23.01
N TYR A 112 3.89 3.19 -22.97
CA TYR A 112 4.54 1.91 -23.33
C TYR A 112 5.57 1.55 -22.25
N LYS A 113 5.10 1.34 -21.01
CA LYS A 113 5.96 0.97 -19.88
C LYS A 113 6.61 -0.42 -20.10
N GLY A 114 5.79 -1.44 -20.39
CA GLY A 114 6.29 -2.79 -20.71
C GLY A 114 6.45 -3.08 -22.20
N LEU A 115 7.44 -3.90 -22.59
CA LEU A 115 7.69 -4.30 -23.98
C LEU A 115 6.48 -5.00 -24.61
N GLY A 116 5.73 -5.77 -23.83
CA GLY A 116 4.48 -6.43 -24.24
C GLY A 116 3.35 -5.48 -24.68
N THR A 117 3.47 -4.17 -24.40
CA THR A 117 2.54 -3.13 -24.87
C THR A 117 2.73 -2.77 -26.35
N SER A 118 3.86 -3.17 -26.96
CA SER A 118 4.15 -2.96 -28.39
C SER A 118 3.62 -4.11 -29.25
N THR A 119 2.92 -3.79 -30.34
CA THR A 119 2.44 -4.80 -31.29
C THR A 119 3.57 -5.37 -32.15
N SER A 120 3.37 -6.57 -32.71
CA SER A 120 4.33 -7.19 -33.65
C SER A 120 4.51 -6.43 -34.97
N LYS A 121 3.70 -5.39 -35.23
CA LYS A 121 3.89 -4.43 -36.33
C LYS A 121 4.91 -3.37 -35.91
N GLU A 122 4.70 -2.73 -34.77
CA GLU A 122 5.61 -1.73 -34.20
C GLU A 122 7.00 -2.32 -33.90
N ALA A 123 7.06 -3.57 -33.42
CA ALA A 123 8.33 -4.26 -33.26
C ALA A 123 9.14 -4.32 -34.57
N LYS A 124 8.49 -4.64 -35.71
CA LYS A 124 9.15 -4.65 -37.03
C LYS A 124 9.60 -3.24 -37.45
N GLU A 125 8.86 -2.21 -37.09
CA GLU A 125 9.25 -0.81 -37.31
C GLU A 125 10.50 -0.45 -36.49
N TYR A 126 10.56 -0.83 -35.21
CA TYR A 126 11.75 -0.65 -34.36
C TYR A 126 12.98 -1.41 -34.89
N PHE A 127 12.80 -2.66 -35.33
CA PHE A 127 13.87 -3.46 -35.93
C PHE A 127 14.31 -2.93 -37.32
N THR A 128 13.45 -2.16 -38.00
CA THR A 128 13.81 -1.47 -39.25
C THR A 128 14.66 -0.23 -38.96
N ASP A 129 14.26 0.60 -37.98
CA ASP A 129 15.10 1.68 -37.45
C ASP A 129 15.99 1.21 -36.29
N MET A 130 16.82 0.19 -36.58
CA MET A 130 17.86 -0.30 -35.67
C MET A 130 18.90 0.78 -35.30
N ILE A 131 18.91 1.95 -35.95
CA ILE A 131 19.86 3.04 -35.67
C ILE A 131 19.36 3.93 -34.53
N ARG A 132 18.06 4.21 -34.42
CA ARG A 132 17.47 4.95 -33.28
C ARG A 132 17.34 4.11 -32.02
N HIS A 133 17.01 2.82 -32.17
CA HIS A 133 16.65 1.93 -31.06
C HIS A 133 17.86 1.22 -30.42
N ARG A 134 19.03 1.23 -31.06
CA ARG A 134 20.25 0.58 -30.54
C ARG A 134 21.21 1.62 -29.95
N ILE A 135 21.41 1.56 -28.64
CA ILE A 135 22.44 2.35 -27.96
C ILE A 135 23.62 1.44 -27.61
N ARG A 136 24.84 1.97 -27.73
CA ARG A 136 26.08 1.25 -27.40
C ARG A 136 26.67 1.78 -26.11
N PHE A 137 27.03 0.88 -25.19
CA PHE A 137 27.87 1.32 -24.08
C PHE A 137 29.31 1.55 -24.56
N GLN A 138 29.87 2.68 -24.17
CA GLN A 138 31.24 3.07 -24.49
C GLN A 138 32.05 3.23 -23.20
N TYR A 139 33.07 2.39 -23.03
CA TYR A 139 34.07 2.58 -21.99
C TYR A 139 34.89 3.85 -22.27
N SER A 140 35.04 4.68 -21.24
CA SER A 140 35.63 6.02 -21.28
C SER A 140 36.85 6.17 -20.36
N GLY A 141 36.91 5.42 -19.25
CA GLY A 141 38.06 5.41 -18.34
C GLY A 141 37.79 4.65 -17.03
N GLU A 142 38.75 4.69 -16.10
CA GLU A 142 38.65 3.99 -14.80
C GLU A 142 37.49 4.53 -13.91
N GLU A 143 36.92 5.69 -14.25
CA GLU A 143 35.70 6.20 -13.64
C GLU A 143 34.46 5.32 -13.92
N ASP A 144 34.43 4.60 -15.05
CA ASP A 144 33.38 3.63 -15.37
C ASP A 144 33.44 2.43 -14.42
N ASP A 145 34.60 1.78 -14.31
CA ASP A 145 34.84 0.65 -13.40
C ASP A 145 34.54 1.05 -11.94
N SER A 146 34.95 2.27 -11.54
CA SER A 146 34.69 2.81 -10.20
C SER A 146 33.21 3.07 -9.93
N SER A 147 32.46 3.56 -10.95
CA SER A 147 31.01 3.79 -10.86
C SER A 147 30.23 2.48 -10.77
N LEU A 148 30.64 1.46 -11.53
CA LEU A 148 30.03 0.12 -11.49
C LEU A 148 30.30 -0.59 -10.14
N ASP A 149 31.53 -0.54 -9.63
CA ASP A 149 31.84 -1.06 -8.29
C ASP A 149 31.11 -0.27 -7.18
N MET A 150 30.95 1.05 -7.32
CA MET A 150 30.13 1.86 -6.40
C MET A 150 28.66 1.43 -6.41
N ALA A 151 28.06 1.19 -7.58
CA ALA A 151 26.66 0.76 -7.68
C ALA A 151 26.41 -0.63 -7.05
N PHE A 152 27.28 -1.63 -7.31
CA PHE A 152 26.96 -3.03 -6.98
C PHE A 152 27.78 -3.66 -5.85
N SER A 153 28.87 -3.05 -5.39
CA SER A 153 29.70 -3.66 -4.34
C SER A 153 29.00 -3.65 -2.99
N LYS A 154 28.87 -4.83 -2.36
CA LYS A 154 28.35 -4.97 -0.99
C LYS A 154 29.18 -4.18 0.05
N LYS A 155 30.40 -3.75 -0.29
CA LYS A 155 31.29 -2.97 0.60
C LYS A 155 31.13 -1.45 0.48
N LYS A 156 30.57 -0.94 -0.63
CA LYS A 156 30.44 0.51 -0.92
C LYS A 156 29.08 1.10 -0.52
N ILE A 157 28.56 0.70 0.65
CA ILE A 157 27.25 1.17 1.14
C ILE A 157 27.27 2.67 1.46
N GLU A 158 28.30 3.17 2.15
CA GLU A 158 28.40 4.61 2.47
C GLU A 158 28.61 5.48 1.23
N ASP A 159 29.40 5.01 0.25
CA ASP A 159 29.57 5.68 -1.04
C ASP A 159 28.21 5.86 -1.75
N ARG A 160 27.37 4.80 -1.78
CA ARG A 160 26.00 4.88 -2.33
C ARG A 160 25.09 5.82 -1.54
N LYS A 161 25.21 5.89 -0.22
CA LYS A 161 24.44 6.86 0.59
C LYS A 161 24.80 8.29 0.22
N VAL A 162 26.09 8.60 0.09
CA VAL A 162 26.55 9.95 -0.33
C VAL A 162 26.09 10.26 -1.75
N TRP A 163 26.24 9.30 -2.68
CA TRP A 163 25.78 9.41 -4.07
C TRP A 163 24.28 9.73 -4.18
N LEU A 164 23.42 8.93 -3.54
CA LEU A 164 21.97 9.17 -3.51
C LEU A 164 21.61 10.49 -2.81
N THR A 165 22.30 10.84 -1.72
CA THR A 165 22.05 12.11 -1.00
C THR A 165 22.36 13.32 -1.87
N ASN A 166 23.48 13.29 -2.60
CA ASN A 166 23.86 14.34 -3.54
C ASN A 166 22.84 14.46 -4.68
N TRP A 167 22.40 13.32 -5.25
CA TRP A 167 21.41 13.31 -6.33
C TRP A 167 20.04 13.84 -5.87
N MET A 168 19.54 13.43 -4.70
CA MET A 168 18.30 13.96 -4.11
C MET A 168 18.41 15.48 -3.85
N ALA A 169 19.56 15.95 -3.36
CA ALA A 169 19.80 17.38 -3.13
C ALA A 169 19.84 18.18 -4.44
N GLU A 170 20.44 17.63 -5.50
CA GLU A 170 20.45 18.25 -6.83
C GLU A 170 19.04 18.29 -7.44
N LYS A 171 18.30 17.16 -7.44
CA LYS A 171 16.91 17.09 -7.92
C LYS A 171 16.01 18.10 -7.20
N LYS A 172 16.14 18.21 -5.87
CA LYS A 172 15.45 19.24 -5.08
C LYS A 172 15.83 20.65 -5.53
N THR A 173 17.12 20.94 -5.69
CA THR A 173 17.62 22.26 -6.10
C THR A 173 17.15 22.64 -7.51
N ARG A 174 17.17 21.71 -8.47
CA ARG A 174 16.64 21.91 -9.83
C ARG A 174 15.13 22.20 -9.79
N ARG A 175 14.35 21.43 -9.00
CA ARG A 175 12.90 21.66 -8.80
C ARG A 175 12.61 23.03 -8.17
N GLU A 176 13.37 23.45 -7.17
CA GLU A 176 13.23 24.78 -6.54
C GLU A 176 13.61 25.94 -7.49
N GLN A 177 14.40 25.67 -8.54
CA GLN A 177 14.78 26.64 -9.58
C GLN A 177 13.90 26.56 -10.84
N GLY A 178 12.95 25.61 -10.93
CA GLY A 178 12.15 25.37 -12.13
C GLY A 178 12.94 24.82 -13.33
N LEU A 179 14.12 24.25 -13.08
CA LEU A 179 14.95 23.63 -14.11
C LEU A 179 14.48 22.21 -14.44
N THR A 180 14.65 21.79 -15.70
CA THR A 180 14.37 20.43 -16.14
C THR A 180 15.31 19.40 -15.51
N GLU A 181 14.79 18.20 -15.25
CA GLU A 181 15.61 17.05 -14.87
C GLU A 181 16.48 16.62 -16.06
N GLU A 182 17.70 16.18 -15.77
CA GLU A 182 18.63 15.69 -16.80
C GLU A 182 18.29 14.24 -17.13
N TYR A 183 18.09 13.94 -18.41
CA TYR A 183 17.68 12.63 -18.90
C TYR A 183 18.66 12.08 -19.95
N LEU A 184 18.52 10.81 -20.28
CA LEU A 184 19.26 10.13 -21.35
C LEU A 184 18.34 9.86 -22.56
N TYR A 185 18.96 9.52 -23.69
CA TYR A 185 18.32 9.11 -24.94
C TYR A 185 17.65 10.21 -25.78
N ASP A 186 18.26 11.39 -25.82
CA ASP A 186 18.01 12.39 -26.87
C ASP A 186 17.99 11.78 -28.28
N LYS A 187 17.36 12.49 -29.22
CA LYS A 187 17.18 12.07 -30.62
C LYS A 187 18.49 11.69 -31.31
N ASP A 188 19.61 12.27 -30.88
CA ASP A 188 20.96 12.05 -31.42
C ASP A 188 21.86 11.13 -30.57
N THR A 189 21.41 10.67 -29.39
CA THR A 189 22.18 9.71 -28.59
C THR A 189 22.33 8.38 -29.32
N ARG A 190 23.57 7.91 -29.53
CA ARG A 190 23.89 6.59 -30.13
C ARG A 190 24.86 5.76 -29.30
N ALA A 191 25.53 6.39 -28.32
CA ALA A 191 26.36 5.74 -27.33
C ALA A 191 26.22 6.46 -25.98
N VAL A 192 26.42 5.73 -24.89
CA VAL A 192 26.33 6.19 -23.49
C VAL A 192 27.51 5.62 -22.71
N SER A 193 28.11 6.39 -21.79
CA SER A 193 29.18 5.88 -20.92
C SER A 193 28.59 5.06 -19.75
N PHE A 194 29.35 4.12 -19.19
CA PHE A 194 28.86 3.36 -18.02
C PHE A 194 28.68 4.28 -16.80
N LYS A 195 29.51 5.32 -16.68
CA LYS A 195 29.36 6.42 -15.72
C LYS A 195 28.03 7.17 -15.91
N ASP A 196 27.68 7.59 -17.13
CA ASP A 196 26.41 8.29 -17.40
C ASP A 196 25.21 7.38 -17.11
N PHE A 197 25.26 6.12 -17.56
CA PHE A 197 24.25 5.11 -17.26
C PHE A 197 24.03 4.94 -15.74
N VAL A 198 25.10 4.77 -14.96
CA VAL A 198 25.00 4.67 -13.50
C VAL A 198 24.39 5.96 -12.92
N ASN A 199 24.96 7.12 -13.25
CA ASN A 199 24.64 8.38 -12.57
C ASN A 199 23.37 9.10 -13.06
N LYS A 200 22.76 8.67 -14.17
CA LYS A 200 21.54 9.29 -14.74
C LYS A 200 20.38 8.33 -14.95
N GLU A 201 20.61 7.03 -15.01
CA GLU A 201 19.54 6.02 -15.20
C GLU A 201 19.43 5.08 -14.00
N LEU A 202 20.52 4.39 -13.62
CA LEU A 202 20.51 3.46 -12.48
C LEU A 202 20.27 4.17 -11.14
N VAL A 203 20.58 5.48 -11.06
CA VAL A 203 20.21 6.32 -9.92
C VAL A 203 18.69 6.50 -9.79
N LEU A 204 17.95 6.52 -10.91
CA LEU A 204 16.48 6.65 -10.90
C LEU A 204 15.86 5.40 -10.29
N PHE A 205 16.35 4.22 -10.69
CA PHE A 205 16.02 2.97 -10.02
C PHE A 205 16.40 2.99 -8.54
N SER A 206 17.65 3.33 -8.22
CA SER A 206 18.17 3.30 -6.85
C SER A 206 17.39 4.25 -5.92
N ASN A 207 16.83 5.35 -6.44
CA ASN A 207 15.94 6.23 -5.72
C ASN A 207 14.50 5.68 -5.64
N ALA A 208 13.91 5.25 -6.76
CA ALA A 208 12.56 4.68 -6.79
C ALA A 208 12.42 3.42 -5.93
N ASP A 209 13.49 2.62 -5.84
CA ASP A 209 13.62 1.47 -4.96
C ASP A 209 13.60 1.86 -3.48
N ASN A 210 14.20 3.01 -3.13
CA ASN A 210 14.02 3.59 -1.80
C ASN A 210 12.60 4.14 -1.62
N GLU A 211 12.03 4.88 -2.59
CA GLU A 211 10.67 5.46 -2.53
C GLU A 211 9.57 4.41 -2.37
N ARG A 212 9.68 3.25 -3.03
CA ARG A 212 8.73 2.13 -2.87
C ARG A 212 8.92 1.37 -1.55
N SER A 213 10.14 1.34 -1.00
CA SER A 213 10.49 0.49 0.16
C SER A 213 10.48 1.22 1.50
N ILE A 214 10.79 2.52 1.55
CA ILE A 214 10.89 3.36 2.76
C ILE A 214 9.69 4.34 2.79
N PRO A 215 8.91 4.42 3.87
CA PRO A 215 7.74 5.29 3.92
C PRO A 215 8.08 6.76 4.19
N SER A 216 7.08 7.62 4.00
CA SER A 216 7.15 9.04 4.37
C SER A 216 7.05 9.23 5.89
N LEU A 217 7.75 10.25 6.40
CA LEU A 217 7.62 10.76 7.76
C LEU A 217 6.19 11.14 8.15
N VAL A 218 5.37 11.59 7.18
CA VAL A 218 4.08 12.24 7.49
C VAL A 218 2.96 11.24 7.73
N ASP A 219 2.78 10.25 6.84
CA ASP A 219 1.74 9.21 6.99
C ASP A 219 2.28 7.81 7.35
N GLY A 220 3.59 7.58 7.32
CA GLY A 220 4.16 6.25 7.54
C GLY A 220 3.83 5.23 6.46
N LEU A 221 3.29 5.68 5.31
CA LEU A 221 2.88 4.80 4.22
C LEU A 221 3.96 4.75 3.12
N LYS A 222 4.08 3.57 2.51
CA LYS A 222 4.75 3.36 1.22
C LYS A 222 3.77 3.74 0.08
N PRO A 223 4.23 4.12 -1.12
CA PRO A 223 3.36 4.53 -2.23
C PRO A 223 2.24 3.52 -2.55
N GLY A 224 2.52 2.22 -2.60
CA GLY A 224 1.49 1.19 -2.81
C GLY A 224 0.39 1.18 -1.73
N GLN A 225 0.75 1.36 -0.46
CA GLN A 225 -0.22 1.47 0.65
C GLN A 225 -1.05 2.76 0.53
N ARG A 226 -0.43 3.85 0.04
CA ARG A 226 -1.08 5.13 -0.17
C ARG A 226 -2.09 5.10 -1.34
N LYS A 227 -1.74 4.44 -2.46
CA LYS A 227 -2.63 4.15 -3.60
C LYS A 227 -3.86 3.35 -3.16
N VAL A 228 -3.68 2.32 -2.32
CA VAL A 228 -4.79 1.56 -1.69
C VAL A 228 -5.69 2.49 -0.87
N LEU A 229 -5.12 3.30 0.03
CA LEU A 229 -5.90 4.20 0.90
C LEU A 229 -6.65 5.29 0.11
N PHE A 230 -6.00 5.90 -0.89
CA PHE A 230 -6.61 6.86 -1.81
C PHE A 230 -7.82 6.27 -2.54
N THR A 231 -7.72 5.05 -3.07
CA THR A 231 -8.85 4.37 -3.71
C THR A 231 -9.99 4.11 -2.73
N CYS A 232 -9.69 3.70 -1.50
CA CYS A 232 -10.70 3.51 -0.45
C CYS A 232 -11.42 4.83 -0.08
N PHE A 233 -10.70 5.95 -0.07
CA PHE A 233 -11.28 7.28 0.14
C PHE A 233 -12.11 7.74 -1.07
N LYS A 234 -11.61 7.59 -2.30
CA LYS A 234 -12.26 7.98 -3.56
C LYS A 234 -13.57 7.20 -3.82
N ARG A 235 -13.58 5.90 -3.54
CA ARG A 235 -14.78 5.04 -3.64
C ARG A 235 -15.81 5.29 -2.52
N ALA A 236 -15.36 5.80 -1.37
CA ALA A 236 -16.18 6.03 -0.17
C ALA A 236 -17.04 4.82 0.28
N ASP A 237 -16.56 3.60 0.05
CA ASP A 237 -17.32 2.37 0.22
C ASP A 237 -17.73 2.12 1.69
N LYS A 238 -19.05 2.22 1.95
CA LYS A 238 -19.68 1.89 3.24
C LYS A 238 -20.02 0.40 3.40
N LYS A 239 -19.64 -0.42 2.44
CA LYS A 239 -19.83 -1.88 2.41
C LYS A 239 -18.49 -2.59 2.33
N GLU A 240 -18.49 -3.86 2.69
CA GLU A 240 -17.37 -4.76 2.45
C GLU A 240 -17.15 -5.01 0.94
N VAL A 241 -15.88 -5.11 0.53
CA VAL A 241 -15.44 -5.39 -0.84
C VAL A 241 -14.40 -6.52 -0.83
N LYS A 242 -14.42 -7.41 -1.83
CA LYS A 242 -13.40 -8.48 -1.92
C LYS A 242 -12.01 -7.88 -2.16
N VAL A 243 -10.99 -8.43 -1.52
CA VAL A 243 -9.61 -7.93 -1.66
C VAL A 243 -9.15 -7.93 -3.13
N ALA A 244 -9.46 -8.98 -3.90
CA ALA A 244 -9.15 -9.02 -5.33
C ALA A 244 -9.90 -7.95 -6.16
N GLN A 245 -11.15 -7.60 -5.80
CA GLN A 245 -11.91 -6.55 -6.47
C GLN A 245 -11.45 -5.15 -6.08
N LEU A 246 -10.94 -4.98 -4.85
CA LEU A 246 -10.29 -3.74 -4.43
C LEU A 246 -8.95 -3.58 -5.14
N ALA A 247 -8.13 -4.63 -5.26
CA ALA A 247 -6.83 -4.59 -5.93
C ALA A 247 -6.93 -4.11 -7.39
N GLY A 248 -7.78 -4.75 -8.21
CA GLY A 248 -7.97 -4.32 -9.61
C GLY A 248 -8.45 -2.86 -9.72
N ALA A 249 -9.37 -2.45 -8.85
CA ALA A 249 -9.87 -1.06 -8.80
C ALA A 249 -8.82 -0.05 -8.29
N VAL A 250 -7.85 -0.47 -7.46
CA VAL A 250 -6.71 0.37 -7.07
C VAL A 250 -5.73 0.49 -8.24
N GLY A 251 -5.52 -0.60 -9.00
CA GLY A 251 -4.73 -0.59 -10.23
C GLY A 251 -5.24 0.44 -11.24
N GLU A 252 -6.54 0.40 -11.51
CA GLU A 252 -7.28 1.35 -12.35
C GLU A 252 -7.25 2.77 -11.79
N MET A 253 -7.78 3.01 -10.58
CA MET A 253 -7.99 4.38 -10.08
C MET A 253 -6.72 5.10 -9.60
N SER A 254 -5.62 4.38 -9.35
CA SER A 254 -4.38 4.95 -8.80
C SER A 254 -3.14 4.74 -9.66
N ALA A 255 -3.26 4.25 -10.90
CA ALA A 255 -2.14 3.93 -11.78
C ALA A 255 -1.07 3.08 -11.05
N TYR A 256 -1.39 1.82 -10.71
CA TYR A 256 -0.43 0.90 -10.08
C TYR A 256 0.15 -0.08 -11.10
N HIS A 257 1.46 0.00 -11.32
CA HIS A 257 2.11 -0.69 -12.44
C HIS A 257 2.83 -2.00 -12.07
N HIS A 258 3.07 -2.29 -10.78
CA HIS A 258 3.83 -3.48 -10.34
C HIS A 258 2.96 -4.75 -10.12
N GLY A 259 1.83 -4.86 -10.81
CA GLY A 259 0.96 -6.05 -10.82
C GLY A 259 0.06 -6.25 -9.58
N GLU A 260 -1.12 -6.84 -9.80
CA GLU A 260 -2.14 -6.94 -8.74
C GLU A 260 -1.73 -7.81 -7.54
N ALA A 261 -0.83 -8.79 -7.70
CA ALA A 261 -0.45 -9.70 -6.61
C ALA A 261 0.22 -8.97 -5.43
N SER A 262 1.16 -8.07 -5.72
CA SER A 262 1.79 -7.18 -4.73
C SER A 262 0.76 -6.27 -4.06
N LEU A 263 -0.23 -5.82 -4.82
CA LEU A 263 -1.30 -4.94 -4.36
C LEU A 263 -2.30 -5.66 -3.45
N MET A 264 -2.64 -6.93 -3.75
CA MET A 264 -3.44 -7.79 -2.87
C MET A 264 -2.73 -8.07 -1.54
N SER A 265 -1.43 -8.38 -1.57
CA SER A 265 -0.59 -8.52 -0.36
C SER A 265 -0.57 -7.21 0.45
N THR A 266 -0.41 -6.07 -0.22
CA THR A 266 -0.46 -4.74 0.40
C THR A 266 -1.79 -4.46 1.12
N ILE A 267 -2.93 -4.84 0.51
CA ILE A 267 -4.26 -4.72 1.14
C ILE A 267 -4.39 -5.64 2.37
N VAL A 268 -3.90 -6.88 2.29
CA VAL A 268 -3.91 -7.83 3.42
C VAL A 268 -3.10 -7.28 4.59
N ASN A 269 -1.88 -6.80 4.34
CA ASN A 269 -0.99 -6.27 5.38
C ASN A 269 -1.50 -4.97 6.03
N LEU A 270 -2.33 -4.18 5.32
CA LEU A 270 -3.04 -3.01 5.86
C LEU A 270 -4.26 -3.37 6.74
N ALA A 271 -4.75 -4.61 6.66
CA ALA A 271 -5.93 -5.10 7.37
C ALA A 271 -5.60 -5.98 8.59
N GLN A 272 -4.43 -6.62 8.62
CA GLN A 272 -3.98 -7.50 9.72
C GLN A 272 -3.98 -6.80 11.09
N ASP A 273 -4.46 -7.51 12.11
CA ASP A 273 -4.67 -7.05 13.49
C ASP A 273 -4.09 -7.98 14.57
N TYR A 274 -3.38 -9.05 14.18
CA TYR A 274 -2.76 -10.00 15.11
C TYR A 274 -1.57 -9.40 15.87
N VAL A 275 -1.23 -9.98 17.03
CA VAL A 275 -0.16 -9.48 17.93
C VAL A 275 1.18 -9.39 17.20
N GLY A 276 1.72 -8.17 17.07
CA GLY A 276 2.96 -7.87 16.36
C GLY A 276 2.82 -7.39 14.91
N SER A 277 1.58 -7.22 14.42
CA SER A 277 1.27 -6.53 13.15
C SER A 277 0.96 -5.03 13.39
N ASN A 278 -0.20 -4.53 12.99
CA ASN A 278 -0.61 -3.12 13.15
C ASN A 278 -1.15 -2.84 14.56
N ASN A 279 -0.86 -1.67 15.14
CA ASN A 279 -1.58 -1.19 16.33
C ASN A 279 -2.94 -0.59 15.97
N ILE A 280 -3.04 0.06 14.80
CA ILE A 280 -4.32 0.48 14.19
C ILE A 280 -4.29 0.04 12.73
N ASN A 281 -4.93 -1.08 12.44
CA ASN A 281 -5.21 -1.56 11.10
C ASN A 281 -6.11 -0.56 10.37
N LEU A 282 -5.65 -0.04 9.23
CA LEU A 282 -6.37 1.01 8.48
C LEU A 282 -7.58 0.44 7.72
N LEU A 283 -7.54 -0.86 7.44
CA LEU A 283 -8.61 -1.66 6.86
C LEU A 283 -9.07 -2.74 7.86
N LEU A 284 -10.30 -3.22 7.74
CA LEU A 284 -10.85 -4.29 8.57
C LEU A 284 -10.60 -5.67 7.94
N PRO A 285 -10.16 -6.68 8.71
CA PRO A 285 -9.98 -8.04 8.23
C PRO A 285 -11.31 -8.81 8.25
N ILE A 286 -12.07 -8.78 7.15
CA ILE A 286 -13.37 -9.49 7.03
C ILE A 286 -13.14 -10.85 6.36
N GLY A 287 -12.54 -11.77 7.12
CA GLY A 287 -12.14 -13.10 6.68
C GLY A 287 -10.85 -13.56 7.35
N GLN A 288 -10.19 -14.58 6.80
CA GLN A 288 -8.89 -15.03 7.29
C GLN A 288 -7.76 -14.20 6.65
N PHE A 289 -7.30 -13.16 7.34
CA PHE A 289 -6.20 -12.28 6.91
C PHE A 289 -4.80 -12.74 7.39
N GLY A 290 -4.74 -13.94 7.97
CA GLY A 290 -3.54 -14.54 8.55
C GLY A 290 -3.37 -14.14 10.02
N THR A 291 -2.58 -14.91 10.74
CA THR A 291 -2.53 -14.88 12.20
C THR A 291 -1.08 -14.89 12.72
N ARG A 292 -0.91 -14.83 14.04
CA ARG A 292 0.39 -14.98 14.70
C ARG A 292 0.96 -16.42 14.68
N LEU A 293 0.27 -17.36 14.03
CA LEU A 293 0.78 -18.73 13.85
C LEU A 293 1.94 -18.74 12.86
N GLN A 294 1.80 -18.05 11.73
CA GLN A 294 2.81 -17.93 10.66
C GLN A 294 3.14 -16.47 10.28
N GLY A 295 2.68 -15.49 11.07
CA GLY A 295 2.97 -14.08 10.83
C GLY A 295 2.28 -13.54 9.57
N GLY A 296 1.02 -13.90 9.34
CA GLY A 296 0.24 -13.45 8.20
C GLY A 296 0.37 -14.30 6.92
N LYS A 297 1.39 -15.18 6.83
CA LYS A 297 1.56 -16.12 5.70
C LYS A 297 0.40 -17.13 5.60
N ASP A 298 -0.33 -17.38 6.69
CA ASP A 298 -1.54 -18.21 6.76
C ASP A 298 -2.83 -17.47 6.32
N SER A 299 -2.71 -16.37 5.57
CA SER A 299 -3.84 -15.63 5.00
C SER A 299 -4.53 -16.41 3.88
N ALA A 300 -5.86 -16.28 3.79
CA ALA A 300 -6.66 -16.94 2.76
C ALA A 300 -6.63 -16.15 1.44
N SER A 301 -6.83 -16.86 0.32
CA SER A 301 -6.75 -16.26 -1.02
C SER A 301 -7.62 -14.99 -1.15
N PRO A 302 -7.09 -13.88 -1.71
CA PRO A 302 -7.77 -12.60 -1.94
C PRO A 302 -9.14 -12.63 -2.65
N ARG A 303 -9.52 -13.77 -3.24
CA ARG A 303 -10.82 -14.02 -3.89
C ARG A 303 -11.95 -14.35 -2.92
N TYR A 304 -11.61 -14.80 -1.71
CA TYR A 304 -12.55 -15.24 -0.66
C TYR A 304 -12.65 -14.28 0.52
N ILE A 305 -11.62 -13.47 0.77
CA ILE A 305 -11.58 -12.49 1.86
C ILE A 305 -12.11 -11.12 1.42
N PHE A 306 -12.77 -10.44 2.36
CA PHE A 306 -13.36 -9.13 2.17
C PHE A 306 -12.69 -8.12 3.10
N THR A 307 -12.76 -6.84 2.75
CA THR A 307 -12.26 -5.76 3.59
C THR A 307 -13.13 -4.52 3.49
N GLN A 308 -12.96 -3.61 4.43
CA GLN A 308 -13.63 -2.31 4.48
C GLN A 308 -12.70 -1.31 5.18
N LEU A 309 -12.83 -0.02 4.86
CA LEU A 309 -12.14 1.04 5.59
C LEU A 309 -12.53 1.02 7.09
N ASN A 310 -11.55 0.93 7.99
CA ASN A 310 -11.79 1.00 9.43
C ASN A 310 -12.37 2.38 9.79
N PRO A 311 -13.47 2.50 10.57
CA PRO A 311 -14.01 3.79 11.02
C PRO A 311 -12.97 4.72 11.64
N VAL A 312 -12.02 4.16 12.41
CA VAL A 312 -10.92 4.92 13.03
C VAL A 312 -10.03 5.61 11.98
N THR A 313 -9.90 5.05 10.78
CA THR A 313 -9.10 5.62 9.68
C THR A 313 -9.64 6.96 9.21
N ARG A 314 -10.96 7.19 9.25
CA ARG A 314 -11.54 8.52 8.92
C ARG A 314 -11.46 9.54 10.06
N ALA A 315 -11.19 9.11 11.29
CA ALA A 315 -10.76 10.01 12.36
C ALA A 315 -9.26 10.31 12.29
N LEU A 316 -8.43 9.33 11.90
CA LEU A 316 -6.99 9.51 11.67
C LEU A 316 -6.68 10.44 10.48
N PHE A 317 -7.46 10.31 9.40
CA PHE A 317 -7.31 11.07 8.15
C PHE A 317 -8.62 11.84 7.84
N PRO A 318 -8.79 13.05 8.42
CA PRO A 318 -9.97 13.89 8.20
C PRO A 318 -10.16 14.25 6.74
N ALA A 319 -11.36 14.00 6.18
CA ALA A 319 -11.67 14.30 4.78
C ALA A 319 -11.59 15.81 4.44
N VAL A 320 -11.60 16.69 5.44
CA VAL A 320 -11.38 18.14 5.25
C VAL A 320 -9.93 18.42 4.81
N ASP A 321 -8.96 17.66 5.30
CA ASP A 321 -7.54 17.87 5.03
C ASP A 321 -7.15 17.51 3.59
N GLU A 322 -7.93 16.65 2.93
CA GLU A 322 -7.73 16.28 1.51
C GLU A 322 -7.63 17.53 0.62
N ASN A 323 -8.45 18.55 0.89
CA ASN A 323 -8.47 19.82 0.14
C ASN A 323 -7.17 20.65 0.25
N VAL A 324 -6.23 20.27 1.12
CA VAL A 324 -4.92 20.92 1.27
C VAL A 324 -3.75 19.96 1.06
N LEU A 325 -3.97 18.74 0.55
CA LEU A 325 -2.91 17.86 0.09
C LEU A 325 -2.52 18.19 -1.36
N ARG A 326 -1.29 17.84 -1.77
CA ARG A 326 -0.88 17.88 -3.18
C ARG A 326 -1.09 16.50 -3.78
N PHE A 327 -2.12 16.34 -4.60
CA PHE A 327 -2.33 15.12 -5.38
C PHE A 327 -1.35 15.04 -6.54
N LEU A 328 -0.87 13.84 -6.84
CA LEU A 328 -0.03 13.58 -8.00
C LEU A 328 -0.91 13.30 -9.23
N PHE A 329 -0.32 13.49 -10.40
CA PHE A 329 -0.93 13.17 -11.69
C PHE A 329 0.00 12.22 -12.44
N GLU A 330 -0.54 11.09 -12.92
CA GLU A 330 0.18 10.09 -13.69
C GLU A 330 -0.69 9.69 -14.89
N GLU A 331 -0.11 9.64 -16.10
CA GLU A 331 -0.84 9.39 -17.35
C GLU A 331 -2.05 10.35 -17.59
N ASN A 332 -1.96 11.58 -17.05
CA ASN A 332 -3.00 12.63 -16.97
C ASN A 332 -4.15 12.34 -15.99
N GLN A 333 -4.10 11.23 -15.26
CA GLN A 333 -5.07 10.85 -14.22
C GLN A 333 -4.63 11.36 -12.85
N ARG A 334 -5.56 11.95 -12.08
CA ARG A 334 -5.34 12.29 -10.67
C ARG A 334 -5.26 11.02 -9.82
N ILE A 335 -4.07 10.75 -9.30
CA ILE A 335 -3.74 9.61 -8.43
C ILE A 335 -3.62 10.07 -6.97
N GLU A 336 -2.90 9.35 -6.11
CA GLU A 336 -2.76 9.64 -4.68
C GLU A 336 -1.94 10.92 -4.41
N PRO A 337 -2.04 11.51 -3.20
CA PRO A 337 -1.13 12.60 -2.80
C PRO A 337 0.28 12.10 -2.46
N GLU A 338 1.27 12.98 -2.51
CA GLU A 338 2.66 12.65 -2.10
C GLU A 338 2.72 12.03 -0.70
N TRP A 339 1.88 12.53 0.19
CA TRP A 339 1.63 12.01 1.53
C TRP A 339 0.26 12.47 2.01
N TYR A 340 -0.42 11.63 2.80
CA TYR A 340 -1.52 12.08 3.63
C TYR A 340 -1.01 12.80 4.86
N CYS A 341 -1.82 13.69 5.42
CA CYS A 341 -1.54 14.33 6.70
C CYS A 341 -2.50 13.77 7.76
N PRO A 342 -2.11 12.75 8.54
CA PRO A 342 -2.93 12.28 9.66
C PRO A 342 -2.91 13.28 10.82
N ILE A 343 -3.76 13.06 11.83
CA ILE A 343 -3.80 13.88 13.05
C ILE A 343 -2.68 13.56 14.06
N ILE A 344 -2.04 12.39 13.93
CA ILE A 344 -0.93 11.87 14.75
C ILE A 344 0.06 11.13 13.84
N PRO A 345 1.36 11.02 14.19
CA PRO A 345 2.35 10.33 13.36
C PRO A 345 2.08 8.82 13.29
N THR A 346 1.36 8.37 12.26
CA THR A 346 1.00 6.96 12.05
C THR A 346 2.20 6.05 11.82
N VAL A 347 3.33 6.61 11.36
CA VAL A 347 4.65 5.96 11.29
C VAL A 347 5.16 5.46 12.64
N LEU A 348 4.72 6.07 13.75
CA LEU A 348 5.02 5.60 15.10
C LEU A 348 3.91 4.66 15.64
N VAL A 349 2.68 4.80 15.16
CA VAL A 349 1.56 3.93 15.57
C VAL A 349 1.79 2.50 15.09
N ASN A 350 1.97 2.28 13.78
CA ASN A 350 2.13 0.96 13.18
C ASN A 350 3.60 0.57 12.93
N GLY A 351 4.55 1.44 13.31
CA GLY A 351 5.95 1.28 12.96
C GLY A 351 6.21 1.43 11.46
N ALA A 352 7.41 1.05 11.04
CA ALA A 352 7.83 1.00 9.66
C ALA A 352 8.97 -0.03 9.49
N GLU A 353 8.94 -0.78 8.39
CA GLU A 353 10.06 -1.63 8.00
C GLU A 353 10.25 -1.63 6.49
N GLY A 354 11.49 -1.53 6.05
CA GLY A 354 11.82 -1.43 4.63
C GLY A 354 13.32 -1.52 4.39
N ILE A 355 13.67 -2.17 3.29
CA ILE A 355 15.04 -2.29 2.79
C ILE A 355 15.00 -1.75 1.36
N GLY A 356 15.83 -0.76 1.07
CA GLY A 356 16.03 -0.22 -0.27
C GLY A 356 17.52 -0.08 -0.56
N THR A 357 17.83 0.50 -1.71
CA THR A 357 19.22 0.63 -2.18
C THR A 357 20.07 1.47 -1.21
N ALA A 358 20.97 0.78 -0.48
CA ALA A 358 21.89 1.30 0.55
C ALA A 358 21.29 1.90 1.83
N TRP A 359 19.96 1.99 1.96
CA TRP A 359 19.26 2.47 3.14
C TRP A 359 18.25 1.44 3.64
N SER A 360 18.06 1.35 4.96
CA SER A 360 17.03 0.52 5.57
C SER A 360 16.41 1.20 6.78
N THR A 361 15.12 0.95 7.00
CA THR A 361 14.34 1.51 8.09
C THR A 361 13.75 0.41 8.96
N LYS A 362 13.82 0.60 10.28
CA LYS A 362 13.18 -0.26 11.28
C LYS A 362 12.71 0.61 12.44
N ILE A 363 11.41 0.87 12.47
CA ILE A 363 10.71 1.65 13.49
C ILE A 363 9.69 0.71 14.14
N PRO A 364 9.76 0.46 15.46
CA PRO A 364 8.78 -0.38 16.14
C PRO A 364 7.48 0.39 16.39
N ASN A 365 6.42 -0.33 16.73
CA ASN A 365 5.13 0.25 17.06
C ASN A 365 5.17 0.94 18.44
N TYR A 366 4.36 1.99 18.62
CA TYR A 366 4.19 2.73 19.87
C TYR A 366 2.70 2.93 20.21
N ASN A 367 2.40 3.23 21.47
CA ASN A 367 1.05 3.39 21.99
C ASN A 367 0.37 4.66 21.41
N PRO A 368 -0.76 4.54 20.68
CA PRO A 368 -1.48 5.69 20.13
C PRO A 368 -1.86 6.75 21.17
N ARG A 369 -2.17 6.33 22.39
CA ARG A 369 -2.63 7.22 23.46
C ARG A 369 -1.47 8.08 24.01
N GLU A 370 -0.28 7.50 24.13
CA GLU A 370 0.94 8.25 24.50
C GLU A 370 1.42 9.18 23.37
N ILE A 371 1.25 8.78 22.10
CA ILE A 371 1.49 9.66 20.95
C ILE A 371 0.54 10.87 20.99
N VAL A 372 -0.76 10.68 21.22
CA VAL A 372 -1.74 11.77 21.37
C VAL A 372 -1.35 12.72 22.51
N ASP A 373 -0.94 12.20 23.67
CA ASP A 373 -0.52 13.03 24.78
C ASP A 373 0.81 13.77 24.52
N ASN A 374 1.73 13.19 23.75
CA ASN A 374 2.91 13.91 23.26
C ASN A 374 2.55 15.02 22.25
N MET A 375 1.59 14.80 21.35
CA MET A 375 1.07 15.86 20.46
C MET A 375 0.42 16.99 21.26
N ARG A 376 -0.43 16.69 22.25
CA ARG A 376 -1.02 17.68 23.17
C ARG A 376 0.03 18.48 23.94
N ARG A 377 1.14 17.86 24.32
CA ARG A 377 2.24 18.53 25.01
C ARG A 377 3.01 19.47 24.07
N LEU A 378 3.28 19.06 22.83
CA LEU A 378 3.82 19.95 21.80
C LEU A 378 2.87 21.13 21.46
N ILE A 379 1.56 20.91 21.40
CA ILE A 379 0.54 21.97 21.26
C ILE A 379 0.68 23.03 22.38
N ARG A 380 1.02 22.61 23.60
CA ARG A 380 1.22 23.48 24.77
C ARG A 380 2.62 24.09 24.88
N GLY A 381 3.53 23.79 23.94
CA GLY A 381 4.92 24.21 23.99
C GLY A 381 5.78 23.42 24.99
N GLU A 382 5.32 22.25 25.45
CA GLU A 382 6.11 21.33 26.27
C GLU A 382 6.94 20.37 25.40
N GLU A 383 8.18 20.11 25.82
CA GLU A 383 9.04 19.05 25.27
C GLU A 383 8.37 17.65 25.42
N PRO A 384 8.39 16.78 24.39
CA PRO A 384 7.75 15.46 24.43
C PRO A 384 8.39 14.53 25.46
N LYS A 385 7.68 13.45 25.84
CA LYS A 385 8.22 12.36 26.67
C LYS A 385 8.86 11.29 25.79
N PRO A 386 9.94 10.63 26.26
CA PRO A 386 10.43 9.40 25.65
C PRO A 386 9.31 8.35 25.59
N LEU A 387 9.08 7.76 24.41
CA LEU A 387 8.13 6.67 24.21
C LEU A 387 8.85 5.31 24.31
N ILE A 388 8.16 4.32 24.87
CA ILE A 388 8.61 2.92 24.92
C ILE A 388 7.84 2.13 23.86
N PRO A 389 8.47 1.23 23.07
CA PRO A 389 7.76 0.43 22.08
C PRO A 389 6.61 -0.37 22.70
N TRP A 390 5.46 -0.38 22.05
CA TRP A 390 4.23 -1.00 22.53
C TRP A 390 3.43 -1.59 21.37
N PHE A 391 2.91 -2.80 21.55
CA PHE A 391 2.19 -3.56 20.53
C PHE A 391 0.81 -3.95 21.05
N LYS A 392 -0.23 -3.75 20.22
CA LYS A 392 -1.62 -4.10 20.54
C LYS A 392 -1.73 -5.58 20.94
N ASN A 393 -2.47 -5.82 22.02
CA ASN A 393 -2.77 -7.14 22.60
C ASN A 393 -1.57 -8.00 23.06
N PHE A 394 -0.34 -7.48 23.07
CA PHE A 394 0.84 -8.16 23.62
C PHE A 394 0.81 -8.22 25.16
N ARG A 395 1.12 -9.39 25.74
CA ARG A 395 1.10 -9.60 27.22
C ARG A 395 2.46 -9.56 27.91
N GLY A 396 3.56 -9.67 27.16
CA GLY A 396 4.91 -9.68 27.71
C GLY A 396 5.41 -8.28 28.11
N THR A 397 6.66 -8.20 28.56
CA THR A 397 7.28 -6.91 28.93
C THR A 397 8.18 -6.37 27.82
N ILE A 398 8.25 -5.04 27.69
CA ILE A 398 9.23 -4.35 26.85
C ILE A 398 9.98 -3.36 27.75
N GLU A 399 11.28 -3.58 27.91
CA GLU A 399 12.11 -2.85 28.87
C GLU A 399 13.31 -2.21 28.16
N LYS A 400 13.65 -0.97 28.55
CA LYS A 400 14.75 -0.21 27.92
C LYS A 400 16.10 -0.73 28.45
N LEU A 401 16.97 -1.14 27.52
CA LEU A 401 18.32 -1.63 27.82
C LEU A 401 19.35 -0.50 27.76
N ASP A 402 19.36 0.23 26.65
CA ASP A 402 20.14 1.46 26.47
C ASP A 402 19.34 2.50 25.69
N GLU A 403 19.95 3.63 25.32
CA GLU A 403 19.27 4.72 24.60
C GLU A 403 18.59 4.27 23.29
N SER A 404 19.14 3.25 22.65
CA SER A 404 18.82 2.75 21.29
C SER A 404 18.25 1.33 21.22
N ARG A 405 18.28 0.57 22.34
CA ARG A 405 17.89 -0.84 22.39
C ARG A 405 16.90 -1.12 23.52
N TYR A 406 15.88 -1.91 23.20
CA TYR A 406 14.87 -2.43 24.11
C TYR A 406 14.89 -3.96 24.06
N ILE A 407 14.50 -4.62 25.14
CA ILE A 407 14.32 -6.07 25.19
C ILE A 407 12.82 -6.36 25.28
N CYS A 408 12.31 -7.13 24.33
CA CYS A 408 10.97 -7.69 24.36
C CYS A 408 11.05 -9.10 24.98
N SER A 409 10.40 -9.30 26.13
CA SER A 409 10.39 -10.58 26.85
C SER A 409 9.00 -11.22 26.78
N GLY A 410 8.95 -12.51 26.45
CA GLY A 410 7.73 -13.33 26.54
C GLY A 410 7.34 -13.65 28.00
N GLU A 411 6.16 -14.25 28.18
CA GLU A 411 5.66 -14.69 29.48
C GLU A 411 5.92 -16.19 29.68
N ILE A 412 6.50 -16.54 30.83
CA ILE A 412 6.74 -17.92 31.25
C ILE A 412 6.45 -18.07 32.76
N ALA A 413 5.77 -19.16 33.11
CA ALA A 413 5.37 -19.47 34.48
C ALA A 413 5.78 -20.90 34.87
N LEU A 414 6.04 -21.10 36.16
CA LEU A 414 6.23 -22.43 36.75
C LEU A 414 4.89 -22.95 37.25
N LEU A 415 4.50 -24.14 36.78
CA LEU A 415 3.33 -24.88 37.28
C LEU A 415 3.72 -25.91 38.36
N GLY A 416 4.95 -26.42 38.29
CA GLY A 416 5.51 -27.38 39.25
C GLY A 416 7.02 -27.58 39.09
N ASP A 417 7.56 -28.57 39.80
CA ASP A 417 9.00 -28.91 39.74
C ASP A 417 9.41 -29.67 38.47
N ASP A 418 8.45 -30.08 37.63
CA ASP A 418 8.65 -30.78 36.35
C ASP A 418 8.03 -30.04 35.14
N THR A 419 7.26 -28.97 35.38
CA THR A 419 6.30 -28.40 34.40
C THR A 419 6.33 -26.88 34.35
N ILE A 420 6.46 -26.36 33.12
CA ILE A 420 6.45 -24.93 32.82
C ILE A 420 5.36 -24.60 31.79
N GLU A 421 4.88 -23.35 31.83
CA GLU A 421 3.88 -22.80 30.91
C GLU A 421 4.47 -21.58 30.21
N ILE A 422 4.44 -21.55 28.87
CA ILE A 422 4.82 -20.38 28.06
C ILE A 422 3.54 -19.77 27.51
N THR A 423 3.18 -18.58 27.99
CA THR A 423 1.87 -17.93 27.75
C THR A 423 1.95 -16.71 26.84
N GLU A 424 3.15 -16.28 26.44
CA GLU A 424 3.37 -15.26 25.43
C GLU A 424 4.76 -15.42 24.80
N LEU A 425 4.86 -15.29 23.48
CA LEU A 425 6.13 -15.27 22.74
C LEU A 425 6.54 -13.82 22.45
N PRO A 426 7.85 -13.51 22.32
CA PRO A 426 8.30 -12.18 21.90
C PRO A 426 7.68 -11.72 20.58
N ILE A 427 7.65 -10.41 20.37
CA ILE A 427 7.14 -9.82 19.13
C ILE A 427 7.94 -10.33 17.93
N ARG A 428 7.21 -10.71 16.87
CA ARG A 428 7.71 -11.37 15.63
C ARG A 428 8.29 -12.78 15.82
N THR A 429 8.10 -13.40 16.98
CA THR A 429 8.32 -14.84 17.16
C THR A 429 6.99 -15.58 16.91
N TRP A 430 6.85 -16.12 15.69
CA TRP A 430 5.63 -16.82 15.25
C TRP A 430 5.52 -18.22 15.88
N THR A 431 4.29 -18.68 16.08
CA THR A 431 4.02 -19.88 16.89
C THR A 431 4.58 -21.16 16.24
N GLN A 432 4.43 -21.31 14.91
CA GLN A 432 4.96 -22.46 14.17
C GLN A 432 6.49 -22.43 14.14
N ASN A 433 7.09 -21.30 13.74
CA ASN A 433 8.54 -21.14 13.69
C ASN A 433 9.21 -21.39 15.06
N TYR A 434 8.56 -20.98 16.17
CA TYR A 434 9.06 -21.23 17.52
C TYR A 434 9.01 -22.71 17.91
N LYS A 435 7.93 -23.42 17.55
CA LYS A 435 7.80 -24.86 17.77
C LYS A 435 8.93 -25.62 17.07
N GLU A 436 9.12 -25.40 15.77
CA GLU A 436 10.12 -26.10 14.95
C GLU A 436 11.56 -25.74 15.37
N SER A 437 11.90 -24.44 15.40
CA SER A 437 13.28 -23.97 15.62
C SER A 437 13.74 -23.92 17.08
N VAL A 438 12.84 -24.17 18.05
CA VAL A 438 13.16 -24.13 19.48
C VAL A 438 12.68 -25.40 20.20
N LEU A 439 11.38 -25.72 20.19
CA LEU A 439 10.87 -26.80 21.04
C LEU A 439 11.19 -28.19 20.49
N GLU A 440 11.01 -28.43 19.19
CA GLU A 440 11.31 -29.73 18.57
C GLU A 440 12.82 -30.00 18.58
N SER A 441 13.64 -28.99 18.27
CA SER A 441 15.10 -29.04 18.45
C SER A 441 15.53 -29.34 19.90
N MET A 442 14.80 -28.85 20.91
CA MET A 442 15.05 -29.18 22.33
C MET A 442 14.52 -30.55 22.75
N LEU A 443 13.60 -31.15 22.00
CA LEU A 443 12.99 -32.46 22.29
C LEU A 443 13.81 -33.61 21.70
N GLU A 444 14.24 -33.48 20.44
CA GLU A 444 15.10 -34.47 19.78
C GLU A 444 16.55 -34.33 20.24
N GLY A 445 17.00 -33.09 20.47
CA GLY A 445 18.40 -32.76 20.67
C GLY A 445 19.17 -32.69 19.34
N SER A 446 20.46 -32.38 19.44
CA SER A 446 21.39 -32.38 18.31
C SER A 446 22.73 -32.98 18.71
N ASP A 447 23.59 -33.31 17.75
CA ASP A 447 24.96 -33.78 17.99
C ASP A 447 25.78 -32.84 18.90
N LYS A 448 25.37 -31.56 19.01
CA LYS A 448 26.01 -30.54 19.85
C LYS A 448 25.33 -30.31 21.21
N GLN A 449 24.06 -30.69 21.40
CA GLN A 449 23.31 -30.46 22.63
C GLN A 449 22.29 -31.58 22.92
N PRO A 450 22.35 -32.23 24.11
CA PRO A 450 21.43 -33.31 24.46
C PRO A 450 20.00 -32.78 24.71
N PRO A 451 18.95 -33.58 24.48
CA PRO A 451 17.56 -33.14 24.60
C PRO A 451 17.25 -32.56 25.98
N LEU A 452 16.71 -31.35 26.00
CA LEU A 452 16.50 -30.53 27.20
C LEU A 452 15.13 -30.79 27.83
N ILE A 453 14.11 -31.00 26.99
CA ILE A 453 12.72 -31.25 27.38
C ILE A 453 12.34 -32.72 27.18
N GLN A 454 11.24 -33.18 27.76
CA GLN A 454 10.77 -34.57 27.67
C GLN A 454 9.54 -34.76 26.78
N ASP A 455 8.66 -33.77 26.80
CA ASP A 455 7.33 -33.74 26.16
C ASP A 455 6.88 -32.27 26.16
N PHE A 456 6.10 -31.84 25.18
CA PHE A 456 5.43 -30.54 25.22
C PHE A 456 4.03 -30.63 24.62
N LYS A 457 3.13 -29.76 25.11
CA LYS A 457 1.73 -29.75 24.71
C LYS A 457 1.29 -28.35 24.29
N GLU A 458 0.45 -28.34 23.28
CA GLU A 458 0.04 -27.17 22.52
C GLU A 458 -1.43 -26.87 22.78
N TYR A 459 -1.72 -25.68 23.30
CA TYR A 459 -3.08 -25.21 23.63
C TYR A 459 -3.33 -23.80 23.04
N HIS A 460 -2.79 -23.55 21.84
CA HIS A 460 -2.86 -22.27 21.14
C HIS A 460 -4.24 -21.97 20.55
N THR A 461 -4.46 -20.68 20.27
CA THR A 461 -5.47 -20.19 19.33
C THR A 461 -4.79 -19.38 18.22
N ASP A 462 -5.57 -18.95 17.24
CA ASP A 462 -5.23 -17.88 16.28
C ASP A 462 -4.63 -16.60 16.92
N THR A 463 -5.01 -16.32 18.16
CA THR A 463 -4.77 -15.07 18.89
C THR A 463 -3.82 -15.23 20.07
N THR A 464 -3.74 -16.41 20.68
CA THR A 464 -3.04 -16.64 21.95
C THR A 464 -2.15 -17.88 21.92
N VAL A 465 -0.98 -17.78 22.56
CA VAL A 465 -0.02 -18.89 22.68
C VAL A 465 -0.12 -19.51 24.07
N LYS A 466 -0.14 -20.84 24.15
CA LYS A 466 0.08 -21.61 25.37
C LYS A 466 0.80 -22.92 25.08
N PHE A 467 2.09 -22.99 25.40
CA PHE A 467 2.84 -24.24 25.47
C PHE A 467 2.93 -24.72 26.92
N VAL A 468 2.70 -26.01 27.18
CA VAL A 468 2.96 -26.66 28.47
C VAL A 468 4.09 -27.67 28.28
N VAL A 469 5.27 -27.35 28.78
CA VAL A 469 6.50 -28.12 28.52
C VAL A 469 6.88 -28.91 29.78
N LYS A 470 7.28 -30.17 29.57
CA LYS A 470 7.76 -31.08 30.63
C LYS A 470 9.28 -31.21 30.61
N MET A 471 9.88 -31.17 31.79
CA MET A 471 11.32 -31.23 31.99
C MET A 471 11.68 -32.18 33.14
N ASN A 472 12.92 -32.67 33.13
CA ASN A 472 13.47 -33.35 34.30
C ASN A 472 13.68 -32.32 35.45
N PRO A 473 13.20 -32.57 36.68
CA PRO A 473 13.38 -31.66 37.83
C PRO A 473 14.83 -31.32 38.22
N ALA A 474 15.85 -32.01 37.70
CA ALA A 474 17.23 -31.56 37.75
C ALA A 474 17.47 -30.41 36.74
N LYS A 475 17.21 -30.68 35.46
CA LYS A 475 17.36 -29.71 34.36
C LYS A 475 16.50 -28.46 34.53
N LEU A 476 15.30 -28.57 35.12
CA LEU A 476 14.48 -27.38 35.40
C LEU A 476 15.08 -26.48 36.49
N ARG A 477 15.77 -27.04 37.49
CA ARG A 477 16.48 -26.24 38.50
C ARG A 477 17.73 -25.59 37.94
N GLU A 478 18.48 -26.29 37.09
CA GLU A 478 19.59 -25.71 36.31
C GLU A 478 19.09 -24.55 35.44
N ALA A 479 18.03 -24.78 34.66
CA ALA A 479 17.44 -23.76 33.79
C ALA A 479 16.85 -22.56 34.56
N LYS A 480 16.34 -22.78 35.78
CA LYS A 480 15.88 -21.71 36.68
C LYS A 480 17.04 -20.86 37.25
N MET A 481 18.24 -21.42 37.38
CA MET A 481 19.43 -20.67 37.81
C MET A 481 20.07 -19.87 36.67
N GLU A 482 20.10 -20.41 35.45
CA GLU A 482 20.59 -19.68 34.27
C GLU A 482 19.58 -18.65 33.72
N GLY A 483 18.28 -18.88 33.94
CA GLY A 483 17.19 -18.00 33.54
C GLY A 483 16.37 -18.58 32.38
N LEU A 484 15.11 -18.93 32.68
CA LEU A 484 14.23 -19.61 31.72
C LEU A 484 14.01 -18.81 30.43
N HIS A 485 13.88 -17.48 30.53
CA HIS A 485 13.75 -16.58 29.38
C HIS A 485 14.90 -16.70 28.37
N LYS A 486 16.14 -16.81 28.87
CA LYS A 486 17.35 -16.95 28.05
C LYS A 486 17.37 -18.32 27.36
N ILE A 487 17.10 -19.39 28.11
CA ILE A 487 17.15 -20.77 27.62
C ILE A 487 16.08 -21.03 26.56
N PHE A 488 14.83 -20.64 26.84
CA PHE A 488 13.70 -20.84 25.92
C PHE A 488 13.64 -19.79 24.80
N LYS A 489 14.70 -18.98 24.61
CA LYS A 489 14.80 -17.91 23.61
C LYS A 489 13.62 -16.92 23.65
N LEU A 490 13.02 -16.70 24.83
CA LEU A 490 11.85 -15.83 25.04
C LEU A 490 12.23 -14.36 25.23
N GLN A 491 13.34 -13.91 24.63
CA GLN A 491 13.82 -12.53 24.67
C GLN A 491 14.38 -12.13 23.30
N THR A 492 13.81 -11.08 22.69
CA THR A 492 14.29 -10.49 21.43
C THR A 492 14.69 -9.03 21.63
N ALA A 493 15.74 -8.59 20.92
CA ALA A 493 16.22 -7.21 20.98
C ALA A 493 15.53 -6.36 19.91
N ILE A 494 14.88 -5.27 20.32
CA ILE A 494 14.34 -4.24 19.43
C ILE A 494 15.36 -3.10 19.37
N ASN A 495 15.93 -2.86 18.19
CA ASN A 495 16.92 -1.83 17.93
C ASN A 495 16.31 -0.68 17.14
N ILE A 496 16.48 0.57 17.61
CA ILE A 496 15.99 1.79 16.95
C ILE A 496 17.12 2.61 16.29
N SER A 497 18.30 2.03 16.06
CA SER A 497 19.44 2.73 15.47
C SER A 497 19.24 3.16 14.00
N SER A 498 18.32 2.53 13.26
CA SER A 498 18.07 2.79 11.84
C SER A 498 16.62 3.24 11.59
N MET A 499 16.21 4.34 12.25
CA MET A 499 14.97 5.04 11.90
C MET A 499 15.25 5.94 10.70
N VAL A 500 14.74 5.58 9.53
CA VAL A 500 15.02 6.24 8.24
C VAL A 500 13.69 6.48 7.52
N LEU A 501 13.43 7.72 7.10
CA LEU A 501 12.17 8.12 6.48
C LEU A 501 12.41 9.19 5.41
N PHE A 502 11.51 9.30 4.44
CA PHE A 502 11.45 10.46 3.56
C PHE A 502 10.89 11.67 4.29
N ASP A 503 11.56 12.81 4.19
CA ASP A 503 11.03 14.10 4.60
C ASP A 503 9.90 14.56 3.65
N PRO A 504 9.13 15.62 4.01
CA PRO A 504 8.00 16.09 3.19
C PRO A 504 8.36 16.67 1.82
N LEU A 505 9.65 16.81 1.51
CA LEU A 505 10.17 17.37 0.27
C LEU A 505 10.71 16.29 -0.68
N GLY A 506 10.85 15.05 -0.21
CA GLY A 506 11.36 13.91 -0.99
C GLY A 506 12.82 13.56 -0.70
N CYS A 507 13.42 14.02 0.40
CA CYS A 507 14.79 13.65 0.78
C CYS A 507 14.80 12.63 1.93
N LEU A 508 15.59 11.55 1.81
CA LEU A 508 15.79 10.60 2.90
C LEU A 508 16.55 11.24 4.06
N ARG A 509 16.07 11.01 5.29
CA ARG A 509 16.74 11.42 6.53
C ARG A 509 16.76 10.29 7.55
N ARG A 510 17.84 10.25 8.33
CA ARG A 510 17.99 9.37 9.50
C ARG A 510 17.65 10.14 10.76
N PHE A 511 16.79 9.57 11.59
CA PHE A 511 16.36 10.12 12.86
C PHE A 511 17.08 9.39 14.00
N SER A 512 17.51 10.13 15.02
CA SER A 512 18.22 9.54 16.16
C SER A 512 17.24 9.13 17.27
N ASN A 513 16.15 9.88 17.43
CA ASN A 513 15.17 9.68 18.50
C ASN A 513 13.74 9.81 17.97
N VAL A 514 12.81 9.08 18.58
CA VAL A 514 11.36 9.15 18.30
C VAL A 514 10.80 10.56 18.52
N GLU A 515 11.40 11.31 19.45
CA GLU A 515 11.06 12.70 19.75
C GLU A 515 11.36 13.65 18.59
N GLU A 516 12.37 13.36 17.76
CA GLU A 516 12.73 14.11 16.56
C GLU A 516 11.62 13.97 15.50
N ILE A 517 11.17 12.72 15.26
CA ILE A 517 10.02 12.39 14.41
C ILE A 517 8.75 13.12 14.90
N CYS A 518 8.50 13.13 16.21
CA CYS A 518 7.35 13.83 16.79
C CYS A 518 7.38 15.34 16.56
N LYS A 519 8.55 15.99 16.71
CA LYS A 519 8.72 17.44 16.53
C LYS A 519 8.56 17.87 15.07
N GLU A 520 9.15 17.11 14.14
CA GLU A 520 9.04 17.45 12.71
C GLU A 520 7.62 17.22 12.19
N PHE A 521 7.01 16.08 12.51
CA PHE A 521 5.59 15.83 12.23
C PHE A 521 4.70 16.96 12.77
N PHE A 522 4.98 17.44 13.99
CA PHE A 522 4.19 18.48 14.63
C PHE A 522 4.18 19.80 13.85
N GLU A 523 5.33 20.31 13.41
CA GLU A 523 5.38 21.55 12.62
C GLU A 523 4.73 21.40 11.23
N ILE A 524 4.86 20.22 10.60
CA ILE A 524 4.17 19.91 9.33
C ILE A 524 2.65 19.92 9.52
N ARG A 525 2.14 19.22 10.55
CA ARG A 525 0.70 19.11 10.83
C ARG A 525 0.10 20.45 11.25
N LYS A 526 0.82 21.23 12.07
CA LYS A 526 0.49 22.61 12.45
C LYS A 526 0.36 23.53 11.23
N LYS A 527 1.28 23.47 10.26
CA LYS A 527 1.16 24.18 8.98
C LYS A 527 -0.10 23.75 8.22
N LYS A 528 -0.38 22.44 8.16
CA LYS A 528 -1.60 21.93 7.47
C LYS A 528 -2.91 22.34 8.15
N TYR A 529 -2.97 22.50 9.48
CA TYR A 529 -4.15 23.09 10.14
C TYR A 529 -4.38 24.56 9.77
N ILE A 530 -3.31 25.35 9.58
CA ILE A 530 -3.43 26.76 9.15
C ILE A 530 -3.96 26.82 7.71
N GLU A 531 -3.45 25.96 6.81
CA GLU A 531 -3.94 25.83 5.44
C GLU A 531 -5.41 25.33 5.39
N ARG A 532 -5.75 24.31 6.19
CA ARG A 532 -7.12 23.78 6.37
C ARG A 532 -8.09 24.86 6.83
N LYS A 533 -7.75 25.64 7.86
CA LYS A 533 -8.59 26.74 8.36
C LYS A 533 -8.85 27.78 7.25
N ALA A 534 -7.81 28.24 6.58
CA ALA A 534 -7.94 29.22 5.49
C ALA A 534 -8.78 28.68 4.31
N PHE A 535 -8.68 27.38 3.99
CA PHE A 535 -9.54 26.74 3.00
C PHE A 535 -11.01 26.70 3.45
N GLN A 536 -11.27 26.30 4.70
CA GLN A 536 -12.61 26.24 5.27
C GLN A 536 -13.27 27.62 5.36
N GLU A 537 -12.55 28.66 5.77
CA GLU A 537 -13.03 30.05 5.81
C GLU A 537 -13.43 30.54 4.40
N GLY A 538 -12.58 30.32 3.40
CA GLY A 538 -12.88 30.68 2.00
C GLY A 538 -14.08 29.91 1.43
N MET A 539 -14.19 28.62 1.74
CA MET A 539 -15.32 27.78 1.31
C MET A 539 -16.64 28.20 1.96
N LEU A 540 -16.66 28.46 3.28
CA LEU A 540 -17.86 28.91 3.99
C LEU A 540 -18.31 30.31 3.51
N ARG A 541 -17.36 31.21 3.23
CA ARG A 541 -17.64 32.52 2.67
C ARG A 541 -18.28 32.40 1.28
N ALA A 542 -17.68 31.63 0.37
CA ALA A 542 -18.25 31.37 -0.96
C ALA A 542 -19.64 30.70 -0.90
N GLN A 543 -19.89 29.82 0.07
CA GLN A 543 -21.21 29.21 0.27
C GLN A 543 -22.25 30.25 0.73
N SER A 544 -21.91 31.13 1.68
CA SER A 544 -22.81 32.22 2.10
C SER A 544 -23.07 33.23 0.97
N GLU A 545 -22.04 33.64 0.23
CA GLU A 545 -22.17 34.54 -0.92
C GLU A 545 -23.10 33.95 -2.00
N ARG A 546 -22.97 32.64 -2.29
CA ARG A 546 -23.86 31.91 -3.20
C ARG A 546 -25.31 31.89 -2.72
N LEU A 547 -25.56 31.55 -1.46
CA LEU A 547 -26.91 31.50 -0.87
C LEU A 547 -27.57 32.89 -0.84
N SER A 548 -26.79 33.92 -0.49
CA SER A 548 -27.21 35.33 -0.52
C SER A 548 -27.59 35.78 -1.94
N ASN A 549 -26.78 35.47 -2.95
CA ASN A 549 -27.11 35.76 -4.36
C ASN A 549 -28.34 34.98 -4.86
N GLN A 550 -28.56 33.74 -4.41
CA GLN A 550 -29.79 32.99 -4.71
C GLN A 550 -31.04 33.62 -4.06
N ALA A 551 -30.97 34.01 -2.78
CA ALA A 551 -32.07 34.71 -2.10
C ALA A 551 -32.38 36.07 -2.75
N ARG A 552 -31.33 36.83 -3.12
CA ARG A 552 -31.44 38.09 -3.86
C ARG A 552 -32.12 37.90 -5.22
N PHE A 553 -31.75 36.84 -5.96
CA PHE A 553 -32.34 36.53 -7.26
C PHE A 553 -33.84 36.23 -7.16
N ILE A 554 -34.25 35.40 -6.18
CA ILE A 554 -35.67 35.15 -5.90
C ILE A 554 -36.38 36.46 -5.54
N LEU A 555 -35.83 37.28 -4.65
CA LEU A 555 -36.43 38.55 -4.22
C LEU A 555 -36.61 39.54 -5.37
N GLU A 556 -35.62 39.70 -6.24
CA GLU A 556 -35.73 40.57 -7.42
C GLU A 556 -36.70 40.01 -8.49
N LYS A 557 -36.86 38.68 -8.58
CA LYS A 557 -37.87 38.04 -9.44
C LYS A 557 -39.28 38.15 -8.88
N ILE A 558 -39.50 38.00 -7.58
CA ILE A 558 -40.79 38.23 -6.90
C ILE A 558 -41.25 39.68 -7.11
N LYS A 559 -40.33 40.65 -7.01
CA LYS A 559 -40.59 42.07 -7.32
C LYS A 559 -40.82 42.38 -8.81
N GLY A 560 -40.65 41.41 -9.71
CA GLY A 560 -40.76 41.60 -11.16
C GLY A 560 -39.59 42.36 -11.81
N GLU A 561 -38.51 42.64 -11.07
CA GLU A 561 -37.34 43.36 -11.59
C GLU A 561 -36.39 42.48 -12.43
N ILE A 562 -36.61 41.16 -12.44
CA ILE A 562 -35.94 40.20 -13.32
C ILE A 562 -37.01 39.48 -14.14
N LEU A 563 -36.90 39.58 -15.48
CA LEU A 563 -37.88 39.03 -16.42
C LEU A 563 -37.26 37.84 -17.17
N ILE A 564 -37.43 36.65 -16.59
CA ILE A 564 -36.90 35.38 -17.10
C ILE A 564 -37.77 34.84 -18.26
N GLU A 565 -39.09 35.06 -18.20
CA GLU A 565 -40.06 34.54 -19.17
C GLU A 565 -39.79 35.03 -20.60
N ASN A 566 -39.82 34.09 -21.55
CA ASN A 566 -39.61 34.32 -22.98
C ASN A 566 -38.30 35.08 -23.33
N LYS A 567 -37.26 34.98 -22.48
CA LYS A 567 -35.90 35.44 -22.78
C LYS A 567 -34.97 34.26 -23.06
N ARG A 568 -33.98 34.46 -23.93
CA ARG A 568 -32.87 33.50 -24.15
C ARG A 568 -31.92 33.52 -22.93
N LYS A 569 -31.39 32.37 -22.49
CA LYS A 569 -30.47 32.28 -21.33
C LYS A 569 -29.36 33.36 -21.34
N ALA A 570 -28.72 33.59 -22.48
CA ALA A 570 -27.67 34.62 -22.62
C ALA A 570 -28.12 36.06 -22.27
N VAL A 571 -29.36 36.43 -22.60
CA VAL A 571 -29.92 37.76 -22.29
C VAL A 571 -30.25 37.88 -20.79
N ILE A 572 -30.62 36.77 -20.16
CA ILE A 572 -30.83 36.70 -18.70
C ILE A 572 -29.49 36.85 -17.98
N VAL A 573 -28.43 36.17 -18.43
CA VAL A 573 -27.08 36.31 -17.89
C VAL A 573 -26.56 37.75 -18.07
N GLU A 574 -26.75 38.37 -19.24
CA GLU A 574 -26.43 39.80 -19.41
C GLU A 574 -27.19 40.72 -18.42
N GLN A 575 -28.45 40.42 -18.11
CA GLN A 575 -29.23 41.18 -17.12
C GLN A 575 -28.70 40.98 -15.70
N LEU A 576 -28.29 39.76 -15.33
CA LEU A 576 -27.66 39.46 -14.04
C LEU A 576 -26.30 40.16 -13.89
N MET A 577 -25.45 40.12 -14.92
CA MET A 577 -24.18 40.85 -14.96
C MET A 577 -24.40 42.37 -14.81
N LYS A 578 -25.36 42.95 -15.54
CA LYS A 578 -25.69 44.39 -15.47
C LYS A 578 -26.28 44.81 -14.11
N LYS A 579 -26.85 43.87 -13.35
CA LYS A 579 -27.32 44.08 -11.97
C LYS A 579 -26.26 43.77 -10.89
N GLY A 580 -25.05 43.34 -11.27
CA GLY A 580 -24.01 42.98 -10.31
C GLY A 580 -24.40 41.79 -9.44
N PHE A 581 -24.85 40.69 -10.07
CA PHE A 581 -24.77 39.36 -9.47
C PHE A 581 -23.40 38.74 -9.79
N ASP A 582 -22.85 37.96 -8.88
CA ASP A 582 -21.56 37.29 -9.09
C ASP A 582 -21.69 35.98 -9.89
N PRO A 583 -20.68 35.62 -10.69
CA PRO A 583 -20.42 34.22 -11.07
C PRO A 583 -20.35 33.33 -9.83
N ASP A 584 -20.83 32.08 -9.92
CA ASP A 584 -20.92 31.11 -8.81
C ASP A 584 -19.67 31.15 -7.90
N PRO A 585 -19.76 31.74 -6.69
CA PRO A 585 -18.59 31.91 -5.83
C PRO A 585 -17.93 30.59 -5.46
N VAL A 586 -18.72 29.51 -5.38
CA VAL A 586 -18.22 28.16 -5.07
C VAL A 586 -17.52 27.53 -6.28
N LYS A 587 -18.04 27.72 -7.51
CA LYS A 587 -17.33 27.28 -8.72
C LYS A 587 -16.02 28.05 -8.87
N LYS A 588 -16.06 29.37 -8.75
CA LYS A 588 -14.89 30.26 -8.84
C LYS A 588 -13.82 29.95 -7.78
N TRP A 589 -14.23 29.64 -6.55
CA TRP A 589 -13.30 29.19 -5.49
C TRP A 589 -12.67 27.84 -5.84
N LYS A 590 -13.47 26.86 -6.30
CA LYS A 590 -12.95 25.55 -6.74
C LYS A 590 -12.00 25.68 -7.94
N GLU A 591 -12.32 26.49 -8.95
CA GLU A 591 -11.42 26.76 -10.09
C GLU A 591 -10.09 27.37 -9.62
N LEU A 592 -10.13 28.33 -8.69
CA LEU A 592 -8.92 28.95 -8.13
C LEU A 592 -8.05 27.94 -7.35
N GLN A 593 -8.65 27.03 -6.58
CA GLN A 593 -7.90 26.00 -5.87
C GLN A 593 -7.39 24.88 -6.80
N ARG A 594 -8.18 24.42 -7.79
CA ARG A 594 -7.73 23.48 -8.83
C ARG A 594 -6.56 24.06 -9.61
N LYS A 595 -6.65 25.33 -10.04
CA LYS A 595 -5.56 26.03 -10.73
C LYS A 595 -4.30 26.09 -9.86
N ARG A 596 -4.44 26.41 -8.58
CA ARG A 596 -3.32 26.44 -7.61
C ARG A 596 -2.70 25.07 -7.37
N GLU A 597 -3.51 24.01 -7.38
CA GLU A 597 -3.03 22.62 -7.29
C GLU A 597 -2.20 22.24 -8.52
N LEU A 598 -2.68 22.56 -9.73
CA LEU A 598 -1.96 22.33 -10.99
C LEU A 598 -0.67 23.17 -11.10
N GLU A 599 -0.70 24.44 -10.71
CA GLU A 599 0.50 25.30 -10.59
C GLU A 599 1.52 24.72 -9.57
N MET A 600 1.06 23.97 -8.56
CA MET A 600 1.90 23.31 -7.55
C MET A 600 2.40 21.90 -7.97
N THR A 601 1.81 21.27 -8.98
CA THR A 601 2.31 20.01 -9.58
C THR A 601 3.15 20.24 -10.83
N GLY A 602 3.03 21.39 -11.48
CA GLY A 602 3.67 21.70 -12.76
C GLY A 602 2.85 21.26 -13.98
N GLU A 603 1.59 20.86 -13.78
CA GLU A 603 0.66 20.49 -14.85
C GLU A 603 -0.03 21.72 -15.47
N VAL A 604 -0.19 21.73 -16.80
CA VAL A 604 -1.01 22.74 -17.51
C VAL A 604 -2.47 22.28 -17.54
N GLN A 605 -3.42 23.23 -17.45
CA GLN A 605 -4.87 22.96 -17.26
C GLN A 605 -5.45 21.77 -18.05
N VAL A 606 -5.64 20.67 -17.33
CA VAL A 606 -6.69 19.69 -17.60
C VAL A 606 -7.99 20.30 -17.10
N ASP A 607 -8.91 20.58 -18.01
CA ASP A 607 -10.25 21.04 -17.67
C ASP A 607 -11.14 19.80 -17.54
N ASP A 608 -11.25 19.26 -16.32
CA ASP A 608 -11.96 18.00 -16.05
C ASP A 608 -13.43 18.00 -16.53
N GLU A 609 -14.02 19.18 -16.77
CA GLU A 609 -15.44 19.35 -17.15
C GLU A 609 -15.80 18.81 -18.55
N GLU A 610 -14.83 18.33 -19.34
CA GLU A 610 -15.09 17.63 -20.61
C GLU A 610 -15.22 16.09 -20.45
N MET A 611 -14.68 15.45 -19.39
CA MET A 611 -14.67 13.96 -19.28
C MET A 611 -15.89 13.30 -18.61
N GLU A 612 -16.78 14.03 -17.94
CA GLU A 612 -18.03 13.45 -17.39
C GLU A 612 -19.24 13.60 -18.34
N GLY A 613 -19.03 14.01 -19.60
CA GLY A 613 -20.10 14.29 -20.57
C GLY A 613 -20.13 13.44 -21.85
N GLU A 614 -19.08 12.67 -22.17
CA GLU A 614 -18.92 12.03 -23.49
C GLU A 614 -19.66 10.66 -23.63
N GLU A 615 -20.97 10.62 -23.39
CA GLU A 615 -21.85 9.51 -23.84
C GLU A 615 -23.04 9.93 -24.73
N GLU A 616 -23.31 11.23 -24.94
CA GLU A 616 -24.40 11.69 -25.84
C GLU A 616 -23.93 12.57 -27.03
N GLU A 617 -24.19 12.03 -28.23
CA GLU A 617 -24.17 12.64 -29.59
C GLU A 617 -22.84 13.16 -30.20
N GLU A 618 -22.26 12.34 -31.09
CA GLU A 618 -21.35 12.81 -32.14
C GLU A 618 -22.04 13.86 -33.04
N SER A 619 -21.62 15.13 -32.97
CA SER A 619 -21.91 16.10 -34.01
C SER A 619 -20.74 17.06 -34.26
N GLU A 620 -20.06 16.89 -35.40
CA GLU A 620 -18.98 17.79 -35.82
C GLU A 620 -19.53 19.21 -36.06
N SER A 621 -19.25 20.13 -35.13
CA SER A 621 -19.32 21.56 -35.42
C SER A 621 -18.14 22.30 -34.80
N SER A 622 -17.45 23.11 -35.61
CA SER A 622 -16.27 23.87 -35.21
C SER A 622 -16.66 25.06 -34.32
N VAL A 623 -16.78 24.78 -33.02
CA VAL A 623 -17.14 25.75 -31.98
C VAL A 623 -16.18 26.93 -31.98
N SER A 624 -16.63 28.08 -32.48
CA SER A 624 -15.83 29.31 -32.55
C SER A 624 -15.48 29.81 -31.14
N PRO A 625 -14.36 30.54 -30.93
CA PRO A 625 -13.98 31.02 -29.59
C PRO A 625 -15.09 31.79 -28.85
N MET A 626 -15.86 32.60 -29.56
CA MET A 626 -17.02 33.33 -29.02
C MET A 626 -18.16 32.43 -28.49
N LYS A 627 -18.26 31.17 -28.92
CA LYS A 627 -19.21 30.18 -28.34
C LYS A 627 -18.71 29.66 -27.01
N LYS A 628 -17.48 29.12 -26.92
CA LYS A 628 -16.90 28.66 -25.63
C LYS A 628 -16.90 29.79 -24.59
N ASP A 629 -16.61 31.01 -25.02
CA ASP A 629 -16.62 32.21 -24.18
C ASP A 629 -18.04 32.63 -23.74
N LEU A 630 -19.10 32.21 -24.44
CA LEU A 630 -20.51 32.38 -24.05
C LEU A 630 -21.01 31.21 -23.19
N GLU A 631 -20.58 29.98 -23.50
CA GLU A 631 -20.90 28.74 -22.78
C GLU A 631 -20.33 28.76 -21.35
N LYS A 632 -19.09 29.23 -21.15
CA LYS A 632 -18.54 29.45 -19.80
C LYS A 632 -19.35 30.49 -19.02
N LYS A 633 -19.69 31.63 -19.64
CA LYS A 633 -20.55 32.66 -19.01
C LYS A 633 -21.97 32.15 -18.72
N LEU A 634 -22.47 31.15 -19.45
CA LEU A 634 -23.74 30.48 -19.14
C LEU A 634 -23.61 29.53 -17.94
N SER A 635 -22.54 28.74 -17.87
CA SER A 635 -22.22 27.86 -16.72
C SER A 635 -22.06 28.66 -15.42
N ASP A 636 -21.32 29.77 -15.48
CA ASP A 636 -21.01 30.65 -14.34
C ASP A 636 -22.25 31.18 -13.58
N TYR A 637 -23.42 31.25 -14.23
CA TYR A 637 -24.68 31.76 -13.66
C TYR A 637 -25.79 30.70 -13.58
N ASP A 638 -25.53 29.44 -13.93
CA ASP A 638 -26.55 28.40 -13.92
C ASP A 638 -27.05 28.09 -12.49
N TYR A 639 -26.25 28.39 -11.46
CA TYR A 639 -26.68 28.33 -10.05
C TYR A 639 -27.86 29.26 -9.69
N LEU A 640 -28.14 30.27 -10.53
CA LEU A 640 -29.33 31.13 -10.45
C LEU A 640 -30.36 30.74 -11.54
N VAL A 641 -29.91 30.60 -12.79
CA VAL A 641 -30.81 30.41 -13.95
C VAL A 641 -31.42 29.01 -14.01
N GLY A 642 -30.75 27.99 -13.46
CA GLY A 642 -31.22 26.61 -13.33
C GLY A 642 -32.10 26.34 -12.11
N MET A 643 -32.44 27.36 -11.30
CA MET A 643 -33.31 27.18 -10.14
C MET A 643 -34.73 26.75 -10.55
N ALA A 644 -35.19 25.61 -10.04
CA ALA A 644 -36.52 25.08 -10.32
C ALA A 644 -37.62 26.07 -9.89
N ILE A 645 -38.65 26.24 -10.74
CA ILE A 645 -39.70 27.27 -10.58
C ILE A 645 -40.40 27.22 -9.21
N LEU A 646 -40.57 26.02 -8.64
CA LEU A 646 -41.15 25.79 -7.31
C LEU A 646 -40.34 26.41 -6.15
N LYS A 647 -39.06 26.77 -6.36
CA LYS A 647 -38.20 27.43 -5.36
C LYS A 647 -38.29 28.96 -5.37
N LEU A 648 -39.07 29.58 -6.27
CA LEU A 648 -39.26 31.03 -6.31
C LEU A 648 -40.45 31.47 -5.43
N SER A 649 -40.45 31.03 -4.18
CA SER A 649 -41.36 31.49 -3.12
C SER A 649 -40.65 32.42 -2.13
N GLU A 650 -41.40 33.23 -1.40
CA GLU A 650 -40.84 34.03 -0.31
C GLU A 650 -40.29 33.14 0.82
N GLU A 651 -40.95 32.02 1.11
CA GLU A 651 -40.52 31.03 2.11
C GLU A 651 -39.12 30.46 1.82
N GLU A 652 -38.84 30.06 0.56
CA GLU A 652 -37.52 29.53 0.19
C GLU A 652 -36.46 30.65 0.17
N LYS A 653 -36.84 31.91 -0.14
CA LYS A 653 -35.93 33.08 -0.01
C LYS A 653 -35.56 33.36 1.45
N ASP A 654 -36.50 33.31 2.38
CA ASP A 654 -36.21 33.54 3.80
C ASP A 654 -35.43 32.37 4.42
N LYS A 655 -35.71 31.15 3.98
CA LYS A 655 -34.89 29.98 4.31
C LYS A 655 -33.47 30.07 3.76
N LEU A 656 -33.26 30.50 2.51
CA LEU A 656 -31.92 30.69 1.94
C LEU A 656 -31.13 31.82 2.63
N LEU A 657 -31.81 32.86 3.10
CA LEU A 657 -31.20 33.87 3.98
C LEU A 657 -30.80 33.25 5.32
N HIS A 658 -31.67 32.45 5.96
CA HIS A 658 -31.34 31.76 7.20
C HIS A 658 -30.18 30.76 7.05
N ASP A 659 -30.17 29.96 5.99
CA ASP A 659 -29.07 29.04 5.66
C ASP A 659 -27.75 29.81 5.43
N SER A 660 -27.81 31.01 4.84
CA SER A 660 -26.65 31.91 4.69
C SER A 660 -26.20 32.52 6.03
N GLU A 661 -27.12 32.93 6.90
CA GLU A 661 -26.81 33.42 8.24
C GLU A 661 -26.15 32.33 9.09
N LEU A 662 -26.66 31.09 9.06
CA LEU A 662 -26.04 29.93 9.71
C LEU A 662 -24.62 29.68 9.19
N LYS A 663 -24.37 29.82 7.88
CA LYS A 663 -23.02 29.71 7.29
C LYS A 663 -22.10 30.86 7.72
N LEU A 664 -22.63 32.06 7.96
CA LEU A 664 -21.87 33.17 8.56
C LEU A 664 -21.63 32.99 10.06
N GLU A 665 -22.50 32.29 10.78
CA GLU A 665 -22.26 31.91 12.18
C GLU A 665 -21.20 30.80 12.31
N GLU A 666 -21.26 29.78 11.44
CA GLU A 666 -20.20 28.77 11.30
C GLU A 666 -18.84 29.42 10.97
N LEU A 667 -18.82 30.38 10.04
CA LEU A 667 -17.61 31.13 9.67
C LEU A 667 -17.07 31.94 10.85
N LYS A 668 -17.90 32.69 11.59
CA LYS A 668 -17.46 33.42 12.79
C LYS A 668 -16.94 32.49 13.88
N ALA A 669 -17.58 31.33 14.07
CA ALA A 669 -17.13 30.32 15.03
C ALA A 669 -15.78 29.70 14.63
N LEU A 670 -15.52 29.52 13.33
CA LEU A 670 -14.23 29.06 12.80
C LEU A 670 -13.15 30.14 12.88
N GLU A 671 -13.46 31.40 12.56
CA GLU A 671 -12.55 32.55 12.67
C GLU A 671 -12.04 32.69 14.11
N LEU A 672 -12.90 32.44 15.13
CA LEU A 672 -12.55 32.43 16.55
C LEU A 672 -11.66 31.24 16.99
N LYS A 673 -11.74 30.07 16.35
CA LYS A 673 -10.94 28.88 16.70
C LYS A 673 -9.49 29.02 16.26
N THR A 674 -8.54 28.66 17.12
CA THR A 674 -7.12 28.56 16.75
C THR A 674 -6.82 27.23 16.05
N TRP A 675 -5.65 27.14 15.40
CA TRP A 675 -5.14 25.87 14.83
C TRP A 675 -4.98 24.78 15.90
N SER A 676 -4.68 25.18 17.14
CA SER A 676 -4.56 24.28 18.29
C SER A 676 -5.92 23.75 18.77
N ASP A 677 -6.97 24.59 18.77
CA ASP A 677 -8.32 24.14 19.16
C ASP A 677 -8.88 23.12 18.16
N LEU A 678 -8.70 23.37 16.86
CA LEU A 678 -9.09 22.43 15.79
C LEU A 678 -8.35 21.09 15.91
N TRP A 679 -7.10 21.10 16.39
CA TRP A 679 -6.32 19.87 16.59
C TRP A 679 -6.73 19.13 17.88
N GLU A 680 -6.96 19.83 19.00
CA GLU A 680 -7.49 19.17 20.21
C GLU A 680 -8.89 18.58 19.96
N GLU A 681 -9.75 19.21 19.15
CA GLU A 681 -11.04 18.64 18.70
C GLU A 681 -10.86 17.34 17.89
N ASP A 682 -10.03 17.36 16.84
CA ASP A 682 -9.76 16.17 16.00
C ASP A 682 -9.13 15.02 16.82
N LEU A 683 -8.20 15.33 17.75
CA LEU A 683 -7.57 14.33 18.65
C LEU A 683 -8.59 13.71 19.62
N ASN A 684 -9.52 14.52 20.15
CA ASN A 684 -10.56 14.03 21.05
C ASN A 684 -11.56 13.12 20.30
N ASN A 685 -11.96 13.50 19.08
CA ASN A 685 -12.81 12.67 18.22
C ASN A 685 -12.17 11.30 17.91
N PHE A 686 -10.88 11.29 17.58
CA PHE A 686 -10.13 10.05 17.36
C PHE A 686 -10.07 9.13 18.58
N LEU A 687 -9.84 9.66 19.79
CA LEU A 687 -9.82 8.83 21.00
C LEU A 687 -11.18 8.16 21.27
N VAL A 688 -12.29 8.87 20.96
CA VAL A 688 -13.66 8.32 21.10
C VAL A 688 -13.92 7.20 20.08
N GLU A 689 -13.59 7.40 18.80
CA GLU A 689 -13.76 6.36 17.79
C GLU A 689 -12.81 5.17 18.00
N LEU A 690 -11.58 5.40 18.49
CA LEU A 690 -10.64 4.35 18.88
C LEU A 690 -11.18 3.50 20.03
N GLU A 691 -11.65 4.13 21.12
CA GLU A 691 -12.21 3.39 22.26
C GLU A 691 -13.48 2.60 21.90
N LYS A 692 -14.32 3.16 21.03
CA LYS A 692 -15.51 2.52 20.45
C LYS A 692 -15.14 1.31 19.57
N GLN A 693 -14.10 1.42 18.74
CA GLN A 693 -13.59 0.30 17.94
C GLN A 693 -12.96 -0.79 18.83
N GLU A 694 -12.10 -0.45 19.78
CA GLU A 694 -11.56 -1.40 20.75
C GLU A 694 -12.67 -2.09 21.57
N ALA A 695 -13.74 -1.36 21.95
CA ALA A 695 -14.87 -1.92 22.68
C ALA A 695 -15.67 -2.91 21.82
N LYS A 696 -15.80 -2.65 20.52
CA LYS A 696 -16.38 -3.59 19.56
C LYS A 696 -15.51 -4.85 19.43
N GLU A 697 -14.20 -4.70 19.23
CA GLU A 697 -13.25 -5.83 19.14
C GLU A 697 -13.32 -6.72 20.39
N ARG A 698 -13.33 -6.12 21.59
CA ARG A 698 -13.50 -6.86 22.85
C ARG A 698 -14.84 -7.61 22.92
N ALA A 699 -15.94 -7.00 22.45
CA ALA A 699 -17.25 -7.64 22.42
C ALA A 699 -17.33 -8.78 21.40
N ASP A 700 -16.73 -8.62 20.22
CA ASP A 700 -16.67 -9.64 19.16
C ASP A 700 -15.83 -10.84 19.62
N ILE A 701 -14.68 -10.62 20.27
CA ILE A 701 -13.86 -11.68 20.91
C ILE A 701 -14.66 -12.39 22.02
N GLU A 702 -15.35 -11.64 22.90
CA GLU A 702 -16.20 -12.23 23.93
C GLU A 702 -17.32 -13.09 23.34
N LEU A 703 -17.92 -12.69 22.22
CA LEU A 703 -18.94 -13.47 21.51
C LEU A 703 -18.36 -14.76 20.92
N GLN A 704 -17.22 -14.69 20.24
CA GLN A 704 -16.51 -15.86 19.71
C GLN A 704 -16.18 -16.87 20.82
N VAL A 705 -15.63 -16.40 21.95
CA VAL A 705 -15.37 -17.25 23.12
C VAL A 705 -16.66 -17.87 23.64
N LYS A 706 -17.71 -17.08 23.90
CA LYS A 706 -19.00 -17.58 24.40
C LYS A 706 -19.61 -18.64 23.48
N ASP A 707 -19.50 -18.49 22.16
CA ASP A 707 -20.02 -19.45 21.19
C ASP A 707 -19.14 -20.70 21.05
N ALA A 708 -17.82 -20.59 21.23
CA ALA A 708 -16.95 -21.74 21.41
C ALA A 708 -17.32 -22.55 22.67
N VAL A 709 -17.56 -21.89 23.82
CA VAL A 709 -18.04 -22.56 25.04
C VAL A 709 -19.38 -23.24 24.80
N LYS A 710 -20.34 -22.59 24.13
CA LYS A 710 -21.65 -23.20 23.78
C LYS A 710 -21.49 -24.43 22.89
N LYS A 711 -20.62 -24.38 21.87
CA LYS A 711 -20.35 -25.53 20.97
C LYS A 711 -19.76 -26.70 21.75
N ILE A 712 -18.77 -26.46 22.61
CA ILE A 712 -18.16 -27.48 23.48
C ILE A 712 -19.19 -28.07 24.46
N ALA A 713 -20.03 -27.24 25.08
CA ALA A 713 -21.11 -27.68 25.96
C ALA A 713 -22.18 -28.51 25.23
N GLY A 714 -22.50 -28.16 23.98
CA GLY A 714 -23.40 -28.92 23.11
C GLY A 714 -22.88 -30.31 22.77
N VAL A 715 -21.57 -30.46 22.55
CA VAL A 715 -20.93 -31.78 22.37
C VAL A 715 -20.94 -32.58 23.68
N ALA A 716 -20.67 -31.93 24.81
CA ALA A 716 -20.67 -32.57 26.13
C ALA A 716 -22.03 -33.16 26.56
N MET A 717 -23.15 -32.70 25.98
CA MET A 717 -24.48 -33.32 26.19
C MET A 717 -24.60 -34.74 25.61
N LYS A 718 -23.73 -35.16 24.68
CA LYS A 718 -23.72 -36.52 24.12
C LYS A 718 -22.74 -37.48 24.78
N GLY A 719 -21.94 -37.05 25.76
CA GLY A 719 -20.96 -37.91 26.41
C GLY A 719 -20.59 -37.48 27.83
N GLY A 720 -20.96 -38.31 28.82
CA GLY A 720 -20.36 -38.40 30.15
C GLY A 720 -20.19 -37.09 30.95
N ARG A 721 -21.07 -36.84 31.93
CA ARG A 721 -20.93 -35.72 32.91
C ARG A 721 -19.56 -35.71 33.63
N LYS A 722 -18.59 -34.93 33.12
CA LYS A 722 -17.55 -34.12 33.82
C LYS A 722 -16.42 -33.74 32.84
N LYS A 723 -16.46 -32.51 32.26
CA LYS A 723 -15.27 -31.75 31.75
C LYS A 723 -15.57 -30.39 31.09
N ALA A 724 -16.83 -29.99 30.88
CA ALA A 724 -17.17 -28.78 30.12
C ALA A 724 -16.58 -27.45 30.67
N GLY A 725 -16.28 -27.36 31.97
CA GLY A 725 -15.62 -26.19 32.54
C GLY A 725 -14.10 -26.14 32.34
N THR A 726 -13.46 -27.25 31.95
CA THR A 726 -12.00 -27.39 31.96
C THR A 726 -11.37 -26.85 30.67
N LEU A 727 -11.93 -27.14 29.49
CA LEU A 727 -11.34 -26.70 28.20
C LEU A 727 -11.20 -25.17 28.06
N VAL A 728 -12.11 -24.39 28.66
CA VAL A 728 -12.04 -22.91 28.63
C VAL A 728 -10.91 -22.39 29.53
N GLN A 729 -10.57 -23.18 30.56
CA GLN A 729 -9.49 -22.92 31.50
C GLN A 729 -8.14 -23.48 31.00
N GLU A 730 -8.15 -24.37 30.00
CA GLU A 730 -6.96 -24.95 29.36
C GLU A 730 -6.28 -23.99 28.36
N VAL A 731 -6.95 -22.95 27.86
CA VAL A 731 -6.40 -21.99 26.87
C VAL A 731 -5.83 -20.72 27.51
N LEU A 732 -6.42 -20.24 28.61
CA LEU A 732 -5.93 -19.07 29.35
C LEU A 732 -4.72 -19.43 30.24
N PRO A 733 -3.85 -18.47 30.62
CA PRO A 733 -2.78 -18.67 31.60
C PRO A 733 -3.31 -19.27 32.92
N ASP A 734 -2.60 -20.20 33.54
CA ASP A 734 -3.07 -20.79 34.80
C ASP A 734 -3.05 -19.74 35.94
N PRO A 735 -4.17 -19.51 36.67
CA PRO A 735 -4.21 -18.57 37.79
C PRO A 735 -3.24 -18.87 38.94
N ASN A 736 -2.72 -20.09 39.02
CA ASN A 736 -1.79 -20.54 40.07
C ASN A 736 -0.32 -20.57 39.59
N GLY A 737 -0.06 -20.32 38.30
CA GLY A 737 1.30 -20.36 37.74
C GLY A 737 2.18 -19.25 38.31
N ILE A 738 3.34 -19.61 38.87
CA ILE A 738 4.31 -18.64 39.38
C ILE A 738 5.03 -18.03 38.17
N ARG A 739 4.54 -16.86 37.72
CA ARG A 739 5.19 -16.08 36.65
C ARG A 739 6.62 -15.74 37.06
N VAL A 740 7.56 -16.02 36.17
CA VAL A 740 8.96 -15.64 36.34
C VAL A 740 9.15 -14.28 35.69
N HIS A 741 9.74 -13.32 36.42
CA HIS A 741 10.12 -12.04 35.82
C HIS A 741 11.44 -12.19 35.04
N PRO A 742 11.60 -11.50 33.89
CA PRO A 742 12.86 -11.54 33.14
C PRO A 742 14.03 -11.02 33.99
N SER A 743 15.17 -11.70 33.92
CA SER A 743 16.43 -11.12 34.42
C SER A 743 17.07 -10.29 33.32
N LEU A 744 17.23 -8.98 33.57
CA LEU A 744 17.92 -8.08 32.64
C LEU A 744 19.43 -8.07 32.83
N ASP A 745 19.93 -8.47 34.00
CA ASP A 745 21.28 -8.11 34.45
C ASP A 745 22.36 -8.86 33.64
N ALA A 746 22.16 -10.14 33.38
CA ALA A 746 23.03 -10.93 32.50
C ALA A 746 23.05 -10.44 31.04
N ILE A 747 22.05 -9.67 30.61
CA ILE A 747 22.02 -9.05 29.27
C ILE A 747 22.69 -7.68 29.32
N LYS A 748 22.46 -6.88 30.36
CA LYS A 748 23.17 -5.61 30.61
C LYS A 748 24.68 -5.84 30.64
N GLU A 749 25.17 -6.78 31.44
CA GLU A 749 26.61 -7.10 31.52
C GLU A 749 27.18 -7.49 30.14
N LYS A 750 26.47 -8.29 29.34
CA LYS A 750 26.90 -8.70 27.99
C LYS A 750 27.04 -7.53 27.02
N TYR A 751 26.19 -6.50 27.12
CA TYR A 751 26.24 -5.32 26.24
C TYR A 751 27.09 -4.17 26.80
N GLU A 752 27.25 -4.06 28.12
CA GLU A 752 28.17 -3.10 28.75
C GLU A 752 29.62 -3.53 28.56
N GLY A 753 29.94 -4.83 28.65
CA GLY A 753 31.28 -5.35 28.36
C GLY A 753 31.78 -5.07 26.92
N LYS A 754 30.87 -4.91 25.95
CA LYS A 754 31.24 -4.48 24.58
C LYS A 754 31.58 -2.99 24.47
N LYS A 755 31.09 -2.11 25.37
CA LYS A 755 31.36 -0.66 25.30
C LYS A 755 32.82 -0.30 25.65
N THR A 756 33.55 -1.17 26.34
CA THR A 756 34.92 -0.90 26.81
C THR A 756 36.02 -1.02 25.76
N ASP A 757 35.83 -1.79 24.67
CA ASP A 757 36.88 -1.97 23.65
C ASP A 757 36.86 -0.92 22.52
N GLU A 758 35.69 -0.36 22.20
CA GLU A 758 35.58 0.61 21.09
C GLU A 758 36.18 1.99 21.40
N GLN A 759 36.37 2.34 22.68
CA GLN A 759 36.87 3.66 23.09
C GLN A 759 38.41 3.79 23.10
N LYS A 760 39.07 3.47 21.98
CA LYS A 760 40.46 3.88 21.68
C LYS A 760 40.53 4.78 20.45
N VAL A 761 39.94 5.97 20.59
CA VAL A 761 39.91 7.02 19.57
C VAL A 761 41.33 7.35 19.07
N ARG A 762 41.60 7.05 17.80
CA ARG A 762 42.84 7.46 17.12
C ARG A 762 42.82 8.98 16.93
N LYS A 763 43.78 9.71 17.52
CA LYS A 763 43.94 11.15 17.32
C LYS A 763 44.11 11.48 15.82
N PRO A 764 43.46 12.53 15.28
CA PRO A 764 43.59 12.89 13.88
C PRO A 764 45.01 13.31 13.54
N ARG A 765 45.52 12.86 12.38
CA ARG A 765 46.81 13.31 11.85
C ARG A 765 46.61 14.58 11.04
N ILE A 766 47.22 15.67 11.48
CA ILE A 766 47.36 16.90 10.70
C ILE A 766 48.22 16.59 9.46
N SER A 767 47.89 17.22 8.32
CA SER A 767 48.57 17.08 7.04
C SER A 767 50.04 17.52 7.09
N LYS A 768 50.85 16.99 6.17
CA LYS A 768 52.27 17.33 6.02
C LYS A 768 52.57 17.80 4.60
N GLU A 769 52.97 19.06 4.47
CA GLU A 769 53.90 19.55 3.45
C GLU A 769 54.72 20.70 4.04
N PRO A 770 55.88 21.07 3.46
CA PRO A 770 56.96 20.18 3.05
C PRO A 770 58.25 20.48 3.87
N LYS A 771 59.19 19.53 3.95
CA LYS A 771 60.50 19.80 4.58
C LYS A 771 61.44 20.50 3.60
N GLN A 772 61.90 21.71 3.93
CA GLN A 772 63.18 22.20 3.46
C GLN A 772 64.25 22.16 4.57
N ILE A 773 65.42 21.72 4.14
CA ILE A 773 66.70 21.48 4.80
C ILE A 773 67.10 22.59 5.79
N LYS A 774 67.52 22.24 7.03
CA LYS A 774 68.88 22.53 7.54
C LYS A 774 69.22 21.92 8.92
N ASP A 775 70.48 21.48 8.98
CA ASP A 775 71.49 21.45 10.04
C ASP A 775 71.23 20.79 11.44
N GLU A 776 72.33 20.29 11.99
CA GLU A 776 72.50 19.72 13.35
C GLU A 776 73.20 20.75 14.28
N ASN A 777 73.48 20.34 15.54
CA ASN A 777 74.32 21.03 16.56
C ASN A 777 73.72 22.29 17.24
N ASP A 778 74.06 22.64 18.49
CA ASP A 778 74.48 21.85 19.68
C ASP A 778 74.32 22.71 20.97
N GLU A 779 74.58 22.15 22.17
CA GLU A 779 74.89 22.71 23.52
C GLU A 779 74.50 24.17 23.93
N GLY A 780 74.18 24.47 25.21
CA GLY A 780 74.17 23.65 26.43
C GLY A 780 74.13 24.48 27.74
N GLY A 781 74.26 23.82 28.90
CA GLY A 781 74.35 24.43 30.26
C GLY A 781 73.09 24.27 31.15
N GLU A 782 73.16 24.07 32.48
CA GLU A 782 74.33 23.89 33.37
C GLU A 782 73.93 23.29 34.78
N LYS A 783 74.92 22.77 35.54
CA LYS A 783 75.02 22.65 37.04
C LYS A 783 74.27 21.56 37.89
N ASN A 784 75.04 20.51 38.25
CA ASN A 784 75.55 20.15 39.63
C ASN A 784 74.88 19.14 40.64
N LYS A 785 75.73 18.16 41.10
CA LYS A 785 75.83 17.45 42.43
C LYS A 785 74.72 16.40 42.82
N GLY A 786 74.96 15.28 43.53
CA GLY A 786 76.13 14.69 44.25
C GLY A 786 76.05 13.15 44.53
N LYS A 787 76.95 12.55 45.35
CA LYS A 787 77.25 11.07 45.55
C LYS A 787 76.85 10.53 46.97
N PRO A 788 77.03 9.24 47.45
CA PRO A 788 77.88 8.09 46.97
C PRO A 788 77.53 6.56 47.22
N LYS A 789 78.20 5.64 46.46
CA LYS A 789 78.59 4.19 46.74
C LYS A 789 77.47 3.09 46.70
N ARG A 790 77.70 1.75 46.48
CA ARG A 790 78.91 0.86 46.61
C ARG A 790 78.86 -0.49 45.79
N GLN A 791 79.85 -0.80 44.91
CA GLN A 791 80.55 -2.11 44.53
C GLN A 791 79.79 -3.49 44.31
N ARG A 792 80.24 -4.55 43.59
CA ARG A 792 81.56 -5.00 42.99
C ARG A 792 81.49 -6.21 41.96
N LYS A 793 82.44 -6.28 40.99
CA LYS A 793 83.19 -7.43 40.35
C LYS A 793 82.58 -8.49 39.35
N GLU A 794 83.28 -8.64 38.19
CA GLU A 794 83.71 -9.87 37.40
C GLU A 794 82.69 -10.90 36.82
N ASN A 795 82.87 -11.61 35.68
CA ASN A 795 83.71 -11.59 34.44
C ASN A 795 83.18 -12.71 33.44
N ASP A 796 83.63 -13.08 32.21
CA ASP A 796 84.72 -12.73 31.25
C ASP A 796 84.40 -13.20 29.77
N ARG A 797 85.26 -12.82 28.79
CA ARG A 797 85.71 -13.49 27.51
C ARG A 797 84.84 -13.97 26.30
N ASP A 798 85.32 -13.50 25.13
CA ASP A 798 85.62 -14.18 23.83
C ASP A 798 84.53 -14.71 22.86
N GLY A 799 84.62 -14.30 21.57
CA GLY A 799 83.82 -14.81 20.43
C GLY A 799 83.96 -13.99 19.12
N ASN A 800 84.89 -14.35 18.23
CA ASN A 800 85.33 -13.56 17.06
C ASN A 800 84.50 -13.75 15.75
N SER A 801 84.78 -12.93 14.72
CA SER A 801 84.41 -13.02 13.28
C SER A 801 83.05 -12.37 12.89
N MET A 802 82.93 -11.34 12.03
CA MET A 802 83.51 -10.96 10.71
C MET A 802 82.66 -11.36 9.47
N ASN A 803 81.98 -10.33 8.92
CA ASN A 803 82.06 -9.87 7.53
C ASN A 803 81.28 -10.53 6.34
N ALA A 804 80.96 -9.64 5.39
CA ALA A 804 80.83 -9.82 3.93
C ALA A 804 79.48 -10.21 3.25
N LYS A 805 79.23 -9.50 2.14
CA LYS A 805 78.05 -9.54 1.26
C LYS A 805 78.22 -10.61 0.16
N ALA A 806 77.11 -11.20 -0.31
CA ALA A 806 77.04 -11.82 -1.65
C ALA A 806 75.66 -11.57 -2.31
N LYS A 807 75.62 -11.46 -3.64
CA LYS A 807 74.39 -11.27 -4.45
C LYS A 807 74.04 -12.55 -5.21
N LYS A 808 72.74 -12.90 -5.33
CA LYS A 808 72.02 -13.27 -6.60
C LYS A 808 70.64 -13.92 -6.35
N GLY A 809 69.67 -13.64 -7.25
CA GLY A 809 68.97 -14.73 -7.96
C GLY A 809 67.47 -15.01 -7.73
N LYS A 810 66.60 -14.27 -8.44
CA LYS A 810 65.34 -14.73 -9.11
C LYS A 810 64.26 -15.59 -8.40
N ARG A 811 63.05 -15.00 -8.33
CA ARG A 811 61.71 -15.47 -8.78
C ARG A 811 61.10 -16.82 -8.28
N ASN A 812 59.96 -16.67 -7.61
CA ASN A 812 58.68 -17.42 -7.74
C ASN A 812 58.62 -18.95 -7.50
N LYS A 813 57.87 -19.37 -6.47
CA LYS A 813 56.58 -20.07 -6.64
C LYS A 813 55.63 -19.75 -5.44
N TRP A 814 54.32 -19.77 -5.67
CA TRP A 814 53.25 -19.80 -4.66
C TRP A 814 52.66 -21.22 -4.55
N GLU A 815 52.31 -21.65 -3.32
CA GLU A 815 51.07 -22.36 -2.93
C GLU A 815 51.22 -22.94 -1.50
N SER A 816 50.12 -22.99 -0.74
CA SER A 816 49.95 -23.71 0.56
C SER A 816 50.72 -23.15 1.79
N ASP A 817 50.19 -23.11 3.03
CA ASP A 817 48.81 -23.09 3.53
C ASP A 817 48.76 -22.65 5.04
N SER A 818 47.55 -22.32 5.52
CA SER A 818 47.01 -22.33 6.91
C SER A 818 47.67 -21.57 8.07
N SER A 819 46.94 -20.54 8.56
CA SER A 819 46.43 -20.38 9.95
C SER A 819 45.65 -19.05 10.01
N GLU A 820 44.31 -19.03 10.01
CA GLU A 820 43.44 -19.13 11.19
C GLU A 820 43.47 -17.89 12.11
N ASP A 821 42.35 -17.14 12.14
CA ASP A 821 41.95 -16.17 13.18
C ASP A 821 40.42 -15.93 12.99
N ASP A 822 39.60 -16.19 14.00
CA ASP A 822 38.14 -16.22 13.90
C ASP A 822 37.46 -14.82 13.93
N PHE A 823 36.34 -14.67 13.22
CA PHE A 823 35.38 -13.58 13.41
C PHE A 823 33.93 -14.10 13.39
N ASP A 824 33.12 -13.60 14.34
CA ASP A 824 31.83 -14.18 14.74
C ASP A 824 30.67 -13.77 13.80
N GLU A 825 30.20 -14.71 12.98
CA GLU A 825 29.16 -14.51 11.95
C GLU A 825 27.76 -14.86 12.50
N SER A 826 27.12 -13.92 13.21
CA SER A 826 25.76 -14.12 13.75
C SER A 826 24.91 -12.83 13.90
N ASP A 827 24.74 -12.07 12.80
CA ASP A 827 23.73 -10.98 12.75
C ASP A 827 23.18 -10.69 11.32
N TYR A 828 23.11 -11.71 10.46
CA TYR A 828 22.46 -11.64 9.14
C TYR A 828 21.59 -12.88 8.87
N VAL A 829 20.30 -12.78 9.20
CA VAL A 829 19.27 -13.64 8.59
C VAL A 829 18.84 -12.95 7.29
N ILE A 830 19.06 -13.62 6.17
CA ILE A 830 18.39 -13.30 4.91
C ILE A 830 17.15 -14.19 4.88
N ASP A 831 15.97 -13.59 4.94
CA ASP A 831 14.72 -14.29 4.65
C ASP A 831 14.60 -14.41 3.11
N ASP A 832 15.19 -15.48 2.56
CA ASP A 832 15.04 -15.85 1.14
C ASP A 832 13.63 -16.48 0.92
N ASP A 833 12.61 -15.62 0.73
CA ASP A 833 11.29 -16.01 0.22
C ASP A 833 11.25 -15.80 -1.31
N ASP A 834 11.58 -16.82 -2.11
CA ASP A 834 10.84 -17.23 -3.34
C ASP A 834 11.51 -18.44 -4.06
N ASP A 835 10.74 -19.12 -4.91
CA ASP A 835 11.10 -20.27 -5.79
C ASP A 835 11.63 -21.57 -5.12
N ASP A 836 10.70 -22.43 -4.68
CA ASP A 836 10.97 -23.85 -4.40
C ASP A 836 10.29 -24.77 -5.44
N VAL A 837 11.08 -25.29 -6.40
CA VAL A 837 10.59 -26.13 -7.51
C VAL A 837 10.62 -27.61 -7.14
N ILE A 838 9.45 -28.25 -7.13
CA ILE A 838 9.28 -29.66 -6.75
C ILE A 838 10.00 -30.61 -7.73
N GLU A 839 11.17 -31.15 -7.36
CA GLU A 839 11.85 -32.19 -8.13
C GLU A 839 11.66 -33.61 -7.53
N ILE A 840 11.05 -34.49 -8.32
CA ILE A 840 10.65 -35.85 -7.91
C ILE A 840 11.86 -36.80 -7.95
N LYS A 841 12.43 -37.12 -6.79
CA LYS A 841 13.52 -38.11 -6.68
C LYS A 841 13.03 -39.54 -6.93
N LYS A 842 13.44 -40.08 -8.08
CA LYS A 842 13.22 -41.48 -8.49
C LYS A 842 13.96 -42.45 -7.55
N THR A 843 13.23 -43.37 -6.93
CA THR A 843 13.83 -44.50 -6.19
C THR A 843 14.28 -45.60 -7.15
N THR A 844 15.53 -46.05 -7.05
CA THR A 844 16.06 -47.22 -7.76
C THR A 844 15.57 -48.53 -7.13
N ALA A 845 15.57 -49.61 -7.91
CA ALA A 845 14.89 -50.85 -7.56
C ALA A 845 15.83 -51.96 -7.05
N GLY A 846 15.36 -52.73 -6.06
CA GLY A 846 15.77 -54.11 -5.82
C GLY A 846 16.29 -54.45 -4.43
N ASP A 847 15.46 -55.12 -3.62
CA ASP A 847 15.54 -56.60 -3.58
C ASP A 847 14.17 -57.22 -3.18
N ARG A 848 14.11 -58.52 -2.91
CA ARG A 848 12.95 -59.38 -3.22
C ARG A 848 12.34 -60.18 -2.05
N LYS A 849 11.02 -60.37 -2.20
CA LYS A 849 10.23 -61.63 -2.11
C LYS A 849 9.51 -62.04 -0.81
N ARG A 850 8.28 -62.58 -1.07
CA ARG A 850 7.35 -63.35 -0.22
C ARG A 850 6.55 -62.51 0.80
N ARG A 851 5.25 -62.71 0.99
CA ARG A 851 4.29 -63.75 0.53
C ARG A 851 2.91 -63.07 0.33
N ALA A 852 2.31 -63.10 -0.87
CA ALA A 852 1.22 -64.02 -1.27
C ALA A 852 0.06 -64.06 -0.23
N GLU A 853 -1.21 -63.76 -0.55
CA GLU A 853 -1.94 -63.79 -1.84
C GLU A 853 -3.17 -62.81 -1.78
N GLN A 854 -4.19 -62.73 -2.66
CA GLN A 854 -4.70 -63.63 -3.72
C GLN A 854 -5.52 -62.89 -4.82
N SER A 855 -5.44 -63.40 -6.06
CA SER A 855 -6.47 -63.51 -7.13
C SER A 855 -7.53 -62.42 -7.48
N ILE A 856 -7.43 -61.87 -8.72
CA ILE A 856 -8.41 -61.98 -9.86
C ILE A 856 -9.82 -61.33 -9.67
N THR A 857 -10.39 -60.43 -10.51
CA THR A 857 -10.34 -60.09 -11.98
C THR A 857 -10.76 -58.58 -12.15
N LYS A 858 -10.75 -57.78 -13.26
CA LYS A 858 -10.71 -57.88 -14.75
C LYS A 858 -12.01 -58.43 -15.43
N MET A 859 -12.49 -58.08 -16.64
CA MET A 859 -12.13 -57.16 -17.76
C MET A 859 -13.43 -56.56 -18.36
N ASP A 860 -13.51 -55.57 -19.28
CA ASP A 860 -12.79 -54.29 -19.58
C ASP A 860 -13.57 -53.56 -20.72
N LEU A 861 -13.40 -52.23 -20.89
CA LEU A 861 -13.63 -51.41 -22.14
C LEU A 861 -15.07 -51.06 -22.67
N THR A 862 -15.06 -50.15 -23.67
CA THR A 862 -16.10 -49.72 -24.66
C THR A 862 -17.34 -48.92 -24.19
N SER A 863 -17.98 -48.08 -25.02
CA SER A 863 -17.52 -46.99 -25.95
C SER A 863 -18.73 -46.44 -26.73
N ASP A 864 -18.77 -45.13 -26.93
CA ASP A 864 -19.43 -44.39 -28.03
C ASP A 864 -20.96 -44.43 -28.28
N ASP A 865 -21.37 -43.31 -28.89
CA ASP A 865 -22.41 -43.08 -29.91
C ASP A 865 -23.94 -42.98 -29.63
N THR A 866 -24.40 -41.74 -29.90
CA THR A 866 -25.62 -41.36 -30.65
C THR A 866 -27.04 -41.43 -30.03
N ASN A 867 -27.49 -40.25 -29.57
CA ASN A 867 -28.41 -39.33 -30.30
C ASN A 867 -29.87 -39.75 -30.66
N VAL A 868 -30.76 -38.73 -30.67
CA VAL A 868 -32.11 -38.64 -31.30
C VAL A 868 -33.35 -39.20 -30.55
N GLU A 869 -34.19 -38.24 -30.12
CA GLU A 869 -35.68 -38.20 -30.02
C GLU A 869 -36.54 -39.36 -29.45
N GLY A 870 -37.55 -38.98 -28.64
CA GLY A 870 -38.69 -39.82 -28.27
C GLY A 870 -39.61 -39.12 -27.26
N SER A 871 -40.84 -38.75 -27.66
CA SER A 871 -41.74 -37.90 -26.86
C SER A 871 -43.08 -38.57 -26.52
N LEU A 872 -43.62 -38.23 -25.34
CA LEU A 872 -45.03 -38.27 -24.92
C LEU A 872 -45.88 -39.56 -25.10
N MET A 873 -46.19 -40.22 -23.96
CA MET A 873 -47.55 -40.70 -23.54
C MET A 873 -48.28 -41.77 -24.41
N GLN A 874 -49.34 -42.50 -23.99
CA GLN A 874 -50.16 -42.47 -22.76
C GLN A 874 -50.82 -43.85 -22.42
N SER A 875 -51.12 -44.08 -21.13
CA SER A 875 -52.25 -44.86 -20.56
C SER A 875 -52.50 -46.37 -20.84
N GLY A 876 -52.88 -47.13 -19.78
CA GLY A 876 -53.62 -48.39 -19.94
C GLY A 876 -53.79 -49.28 -18.69
N SER A 877 -54.82 -49.03 -17.84
CA SER A 877 -55.32 -49.89 -16.72
C SER A 877 -54.38 -50.17 -15.51
N GLY A 878 -54.87 -50.41 -14.28
CA GLY A 878 -56.23 -50.24 -13.72
C GLY A 878 -56.36 -50.71 -12.26
N GLU A 879 -57.27 -50.06 -11.49
CA GLU A 879 -57.77 -50.42 -10.13
C GLU A 879 -56.73 -50.35 -8.95
N ASP A 880 -57.07 -50.10 -7.67
CA ASP A 880 -58.40 -50.00 -7.03
C ASP A 880 -58.50 -49.02 -5.81
N LYS A 881 -59.73 -48.54 -5.53
CA LYS A 881 -60.34 -47.99 -4.29
C LYS A 881 -59.44 -47.38 -3.17
N LYS A 882 -59.49 -46.06 -2.89
CA LYS A 882 -60.37 -45.35 -1.88
C LYS A 882 -59.63 -44.90 -0.57
N LYS A 883 -59.96 -43.78 0.11
CA LYS A 883 -60.72 -42.56 -0.25
C LYS A 883 -60.55 -41.41 0.78
N PHE A 884 -60.33 -40.17 0.32
CA PHE A 884 -60.80 -38.87 0.88
C PHE A 884 -60.31 -38.42 2.29
N HIS A 885 -60.34 -37.14 2.66
CA HIS A 885 -61.09 -36.00 2.07
C HIS A 885 -60.27 -34.69 2.06
N GLU A 886 -60.19 -34.03 0.90
CA GLU A 886 -59.92 -32.59 0.76
C GLU A 886 -61.22 -31.85 0.43
N LYS A 887 -61.33 -30.53 0.68
CA LYS A 887 -61.83 -29.58 -0.33
C LYS A 887 -61.63 -28.10 0.02
N MET A 888 -61.49 -27.28 -1.03
CA MET A 888 -61.72 -25.82 -1.07
C MET A 888 -63.23 -25.51 -1.08
N ASP A 889 -63.62 -24.24 -0.81
CA ASP A 889 -64.24 -23.32 -1.80
C ASP A 889 -64.75 -21.98 -1.16
N ASP A 890 -65.14 -21.03 -2.02
CA ASP A 890 -66.08 -19.88 -1.86
C ASP A 890 -65.76 -18.58 -1.05
N LEU A 891 -65.44 -17.52 -1.82
CA LEU A 891 -66.23 -16.30 -2.14
C LEU A 891 -66.90 -15.39 -1.05
N PHE A 892 -66.73 -14.07 -1.28
CA PHE A 892 -67.47 -12.87 -0.81
C PHE A 892 -68.64 -12.99 0.20
N LEU A 893 -68.56 -12.30 1.36
CA LEU A 893 -69.40 -11.11 1.68
C LEU A 893 -69.06 -10.39 3.02
N ASN A 894 -69.74 -9.27 3.21
CA ASN A 894 -69.67 -8.16 4.18
C ASN A 894 -69.50 -8.38 5.73
N GLU A 895 -69.17 -7.23 6.36
CA GLU A 895 -69.63 -6.73 7.67
C GLU A 895 -68.91 -7.09 9.00
N LYS A 896 -69.10 -6.19 9.99
CA LYS A 896 -68.55 -6.18 11.36
C LYS A 896 -69.71 -6.37 12.36
N PRO A 897 -69.45 -6.70 13.65
CA PRO A 897 -69.38 -5.61 14.64
C PRO A 897 -68.45 -5.85 15.87
N SER A 898 -68.27 -4.78 16.66
CA SER A 898 -67.63 -4.72 18.00
C SER A 898 -66.11 -4.98 18.11
N GLY A 899 -65.36 -4.37 19.04
CA GLY A 899 -65.68 -3.16 19.83
C GLY A 899 -65.06 -3.10 21.24
N SER A 900 -63.94 -2.38 21.43
CA SER A 900 -63.51 -1.91 22.76
C SER A 900 -62.52 -0.72 22.74
N ASN A 901 -63.01 0.44 23.18
CA ASN A 901 -62.40 1.49 24.00
C ASN A 901 -60.97 2.07 23.80
N THR A 902 -60.98 3.41 23.87
CA THR A 902 -60.02 4.35 24.51
C THR A 902 -58.67 4.68 23.85
N LYS A 903 -58.62 5.93 23.36
CA LYS A 903 -57.41 6.76 23.20
C LYS A 903 -56.93 7.27 24.56
N SER A 904 -55.65 7.66 24.65
CA SER A 904 -55.18 8.81 25.45
C SER A 904 -54.00 9.48 24.74
N ARG A 905 -53.85 10.81 24.88
CA ARG A 905 -53.02 11.68 24.02
C ARG A 905 -52.49 12.87 24.86
N ASP A 906 -51.42 13.54 24.38
CA ASP A 906 -51.05 14.96 24.66
C ASP A 906 -50.56 15.32 26.11
N ILE A 907 -49.79 16.39 26.45
CA ILE A 907 -49.07 17.49 25.72
C ILE A 907 -47.89 18.07 26.61
N ALA A 908 -47.16 19.12 26.20
CA ALA A 908 -45.92 19.69 26.82
C ALA A 908 -46.04 21.09 27.56
N GLU A 909 -44.90 21.80 27.79
CA GLU A 909 -44.69 23.24 28.24
C GLU A 909 -44.75 23.66 29.76
N ILE A 910 -44.13 24.73 30.35
CA ILE A 910 -43.28 25.92 29.92
C ILE A 910 -42.24 26.40 31.03
N LYS A 911 -41.70 27.65 30.98
CA LYS A 911 -40.57 28.28 31.77
C LYS A 911 -40.91 29.32 32.91
N GLU A 912 -39.93 29.56 33.82
CA GLU A 912 -39.44 30.84 34.46
C GLU A 912 -40.02 31.66 35.70
N ALA A 913 -39.08 32.32 36.44
CA ALA A 913 -39.14 33.55 37.32
C ALA A 913 -39.40 33.57 38.89
N LYS A 914 -39.21 34.74 39.58
CA LYS A 914 -38.80 34.93 41.04
C LYS A 914 -39.61 35.96 41.91
N SER A 915 -39.70 35.82 43.27
CA SER A 915 -39.65 36.92 44.31
C SER A 915 -39.42 36.45 45.81
N LYS A 916 -39.83 37.16 46.90
CA LYS A 916 -39.37 37.00 48.34
C LYS A 916 -40.53 37.18 49.41
N LYS A 917 -40.45 37.34 50.78
CA LYS A 917 -39.48 37.88 51.79
C LYS A 917 -39.94 37.70 53.30
N GLN A 918 -39.05 37.70 54.33
CA GLN A 918 -39.28 37.81 55.83
C GLN A 918 -39.99 36.61 56.58
N THR A 919 -40.15 36.44 57.93
CA THR A 919 -40.06 37.25 59.22
C THR A 919 -39.28 36.53 60.40
N LYS A 920 -39.66 36.63 61.72
CA LYS A 920 -38.99 36.06 62.96
C LYS A 920 -39.92 35.88 64.21
N PRO A 921 -39.59 35.01 65.23
CA PRO A 921 -38.77 35.41 66.42
C PRO A 921 -37.79 34.35 67.04
N LYS A 922 -36.67 34.84 67.64
CA LYS A 922 -35.72 34.30 68.69
C LYS A 922 -35.16 32.84 68.67
N ALA A 923 -33.93 32.52 69.17
CA ALA A 923 -32.58 33.15 69.13
C ALA A 923 -31.46 32.32 69.86
N LYS A 924 -30.40 31.89 69.13
CA LYS A 924 -28.95 31.74 69.51
C LYS A 924 -28.25 30.83 68.45
N ILE A 925 -27.46 31.34 67.48
CA ILE A 925 -26.05 31.80 67.55
C ILE A 925 -25.09 30.59 67.67
N THR A 926 -24.13 30.30 66.77
CA THR A 926 -23.39 31.14 65.76
C THR A 926 -23.31 30.60 64.31
N LYS A 927 -23.52 31.47 63.30
CA LYS A 927 -22.78 31.69 62.02
C LYS A 927 -22.51 30.51 61.05
N GLU A 928 -22.64 30.60 59.72
CA GLU A 928 -23.74 30.95 58.75
C GLU A 928 -23.23 30.61 57.30
N ASN A 929 -23.90 30.06 56.25
CA ASN A 929 -25.28 29.83 55.76
C ASN A 929 -25.86 30.89 54.76
N LYS A 930 -26.62 30.62 53.67
CA LYS A 930 -26.86 29.50 52.68
C LYS A 930 -28.17 29.81 51.83
N LYS A 931 -28.48 29.06 50.72
CA LYS A 931 -29.82 28.84 49.99
C LYS A 931 -30.68 30.08 49.56
N GLY A 932 -31.88 30.08 48.90
CA GLY A 932 -32.89 29.13 48.29
C GLY A 932 -34.18 29.94 47.86
N SER A 933 -35.36 29.46 47.36
CA SER A 933 -35.87 28.24 46.65
C SER A 933 -37.43 28.33 46.39
N GLU A 934 -38.02 27.52 45.46
CA GLU A 934 -39.49 27.20 45.21
C GLU A 934 -40.50 28.26 44.60
N SER A 935 -41.74 27.97 44.11
CA SER A 935 -42.41 26.85 43.33
C SER A 935 -43.96 27.09 43.04
N ARG A 936 -44.64 26.34 42.09
CA ARG A 936 -46.10 25.88 42.02
C ARG A 936 -47.09 26.25 40.83
N LYS A 937 -47.77 25.19 40.27
CA LYS A 937 -49.26 24.91 39.99
C LYS A 937 -50.22 25.60 38.93
N ARG A 938 -50.93 24.75 38.14
CA ARG A 938 -52.43 24.60 37.84
C ARG A 938 -53.22 25.24 36.61
N LYS A 939 -53.84 24.35 35.77
CA LYS A 939 -55.27 24.20 35.28
C LYS A 939 -56.03 25.14 34.24
N VAL A 940 -56.66 24.51 33.20
CA VAL A 940 -58.08 24.61 32.63
C VAL A 940 -58.47 25.30 31.27
N LYS A 941 -59.22 24.52 30.44
CA LYS A 941 -60.22 24.70 29.31
C LYS A 941 -60.58 26.05 28.62
N SER A 942 -60.77 25.99 27.28
CA SER A 942 -62.07 26.02 26.51
C SER A 942 -61.87 25.37 25.10
N ASN A 943 -62.81 24.82 24.29
CA ASN A 943 -64.25 25.05 24.01
C ASN A 943 -64.47 26.35 23.15
N ASP A 944 -65.22 26.40 22.02
CA ASP A 944 -66.25 25.50 21.40
C ASP A 944 -66.31 25.57 19.84
N ASP A 945 -66.93 24.54 19.21
CA ASP A 945 -67.79 24.41 17.99
C ASP A 945 -67.41 25.08 16.63
N ASP A 946 -67.84 24.62 15.43
CA ASP A 946 -68.90 23.65 15.04
C ASP A 946 -68.52 22.86 13.73
N ASP A 947 -69.44 22.08 13.11
CA ASP A 947 -69.18 21.12 11.98
C ASP A 947 -70.20 21.23 10.78
N GLU A 948 -70.19 20.24 9.85
CA GLU A 948 -70.99 20.07 8.60
C GLU A 948 -70.63 20.96 7.37
N GLY A 949 -70.75 20.54 6.10
CA GLY A 949 -71.21 19.27 5.47
C GLY A 949 -70.47 19.00 4.13
N SER A 950 -70.56 17.84 3.46
CA SER A 950 -71.77 17.19 2.87
C SER A 950 -72.40 18.04 1.75
N ASP A 951 -72.78 17.57 0.55
CA ASP A 951 -72.62 16.33 -0.24
C ASP A 951 -73.17 16.64 -1.67
N GLY A 952 -73.11 15.70 -2.62
CA GLY A 952 -73.61 15.86 -4.00
C GLY A 952 -72.54 16.44 -4.95
N GLY A 953 -72.47 16.05 -6.21
CA GLY A 953 -73.51 15.46 -7.07
C GLY A 953 -73.59 16.36 -8.32
N ALA A 954 -72.83 16.08 -9.37
CA ALA A 954 -73.27 15.23 -10.49
C ALA A 954 -74.50 15.79 -11.20
N ASP A 955 -74.32 16.30 -12.45
CA ASP A 955 -74.87 15.60 -13.62
C ASP A 955 -74.52 16.24 -14.99
N VAL A 956 -73.73 15.50 -15.80
CA VAL A 956 -73.81 15.27 -17.28
C VAL A 956 -73.94 16.48 -18.27
N PRO A 957 -74.08 16.34 -19.63
CA PRO A 957 -74.16 15.16 -20.52
C PRO A 957 -73.31 15.15 -21.84
N PHE A 958 -73.42 14.02 -22.59
CA PHE A 958 -73.05 13.76 -24.01
C PHE A 958 -71.54 13.70 -24.38
N GLU A 959 -70.93 12.61 -24.94
CA GLU A 959 -71.39 11.35 -25.59
C GLU A 959 -72.06 11.51 -27.01
N PRO A 960 -72.07 10.52 -27.95
CA PRO A 960 -71.38 9.20 -28.04
C PRO A 960 -70.81 8.79 -29.44
N ALA A 961 -70.05 7.67 -29.53
CA ALA A 961 -69.86 6.79 -30.72
C ALA A 961 -69.15 5.46 -30.31
N ALA A 962 -69.41 4.22 -30.77
CA ALA A 962 -69.99 3.60 -31.99
C ALA A 962 -69.03 3.53 -33.22
N VAL A 963 -68.87 2.43 -33.99
CA VAL A 963 -69.44 1.06 -33.98
C VAL A 963 -68.51 0.03 -34.71
N ARG A 964 -68.88 -1.27 -34.77
CA ARG A 964 -68.18 -2.41 -35.48
C ARG A 964 -68.35 -2.32 -37.05
N PRO A 965 -67.93 -3.27 -37.95
CA PRO A 965 -67.30 -4.62 -37.78
C PRO A 965 -66.25 -5.11 -38.85
N ARG A 966 -65.66 -6.31 -38.62
CA ARG A 966 -65.19 -7.32 -39.63
C ARG A 966 -63.98 -6.95 -40.54
N GLU A 967 -63.14 -7.85 -41.09
CA GLU A 967 -63.15 -9.32 -41.30
C GLU A 967 -61.79 -10.04 -41.02
N ARG A 968 -61.84 -11.38 -40.77
CA ARG A 968 -60.80 -12.45 -41.00
C ARG A 968 -59.32 -12.13 -40.66
N GLY A 969 -58.72 -12.66 -39.59
CA GLY A 969 -58.18 -14.05 -39.48
C GLY A 969 -56.63 -14.02 -39.48
N ARG A 970 -55.82 -14.97 -38.98
CA ARG A 970 -56.00 -16.31 -38.36
C ARG A 970 -54.74 -16.61 -37.48
N GLN A 971 -54.78 -17.58 -36.57
CA GLN A 971 -53.59 -18.00 -35.78
C GLN A 971 -52.69 -19.03 -36.51
N LEU A 972 -51.47 -19.19 -35.96
CA LEU A 972 -50.51 -20.33 -36.05
C LEU A 972 -49.44 -20.38 -37.17
N LYS A 973 -48.25 -20.77 -36.70
CA LYS A 973 -46.99 -21.27 -37.34
C LYS A 973 -47.10 -21.81 -38.77
N THR A 974 -46.12 -21.53 -39.65
CA THR A 974 -44.98 -22.44 -40.01
C THR A 974 -44.10 -21.96 -41.19
N VAL A 975 -42.76 -22.04 -41.03
CA VAL A 975 -41.75 -22.67 -41.93
C VAL A 975 -41.52 -22.22 -43.42
N LYS A 976 -40.23 -22.11 -43.79
CA LYS A 976 -39.53 -22.27 -45.11
C LYS A 976 -39.29 -21.08 -46.09
N TYR A 977 -37.99 -20.86 -46.36
CA TYR A 977 -37.27 -20.88 -47.67
C TYR A 977 -37.74 -20.08 -48.91
N THR A 978 -36.92 -19.09 -49.30
CA THR A 978 -36.21 -18.86 -50.60
C THR A 978 -36.91 -18.91 -51.98
N PHE A 979 -36.32 -18.10 -52.88
CA PHE A 979 -35.93 -18.33 -54.31
C PHE A 979 -36.51 -17.38 -55.39
N ASP A 980 -35.78 -17.37 -56.51
CA ASP A 980 -35.93 -16.73 -57.84
C ASP A 980 -35.70 -15.19 -57.85
N ASP A 981 -34.72 -14.58 -58.54
CA ASP A 981 -33.98 -14.73 -59.84
C ASP A 981 -34.59 -13.94 -61.03
N ASP A 982 -33.73 -13.12 -61.69
CA ASP A 982 -33.50 -13.07 -63.16
C ASP A 982 -32.69 -11.81 -63.62
N ASN A 983 -31.55 -12.04 -64.31
CA ASN A 983 -31.03 -11.37 -65.54
C ASN A 983 -30.64 -9.86 -65.55
N ASP A 984 -29.69 -9.34 -66.36
CA ASP A 984 -28.58 -9.88 -67.19
C ASP A 984 -27.61 -8.72 -67.65
N ASP A 985 -26.34 -9.05 -67.96
CA ASP A 985 -25.35 -8.43 -68.91
C ASP A 985 -25.02 -6.87 -68.87
N ASP A 986 -23.97 -6.31 -69.50
CA ASP A 986 -23.02 -6.78 -70.57
C ASP A 986 -21.62 -6.05 -70.58
N SER A 987 -20.63 -6.61 -71.32
CA SER A 987 -19.30 -6.13 -71.84
C SER A 987 -18.23 -5.58 -70.84
N ASP A 988 -16.95 -5.24 -71.13
CA ASP A 988 -16.00 -5.16 -72.30
C ASP A 988 -14.52 -5.19 -71.72
N ASP A 989 -13.34 -5.17 -72.37
CA ASP A 989 -12.75 -5.20 -73.74
C ASP A 989 -11.27 -5.74 -73.62
N ILE A 990 -10.61 -6.19 -74.70
CA ILE A 990 -9.26 -6.85 -74.73
C ILE A 990 -8.50 -6.49 -76.04
N PRO A 991 -7.28 -5.88 -76.02
CA PRO A 991 -6.00 -6.54 -75.63
C PRO A 991 -4.92 -5.60 -74.99
N GLY A 992 -3.68 -6.00 -74.66
CA GLY A 992 -2.98 -7.31 -74.66
C GLY A 992 -1.49 -7.23 -75.09
N LEU A 993 -0.81 -8.40 -75.13
CA LEU A 993 0.63 -8.65 -75.45
C LEU A 993 1.65 -8.33 -74.31
N SER A 994 2.66 -9.18 -74.01
CA SER A 994 2.96 -10.54 -74.50
C SER A 994 3.82 -11.37 -73.50
N GLU A 995 3.35 -12.59 -73.22
CA GLU A 995 4.06 -13.89 -73.02
C GLU A 995 5.56 -13.93 -72.57
N SER A 996 5.97 -14.87 -71.69
CA SER A 996 5.85 -16.31 -72.00
C SER A 996 6.12 -17.28 -70.82
N THR A 997 5.37 -18.39 -70.82
CA THR A 997 5.66 -19.76 -70.29
C THR A 997 6.04 -19.98 -68.80
N SER A 998 5.53 -20.99 -68.10
CA SER A 998 4.46 -21.96 -68.42
C SER A 998 4.05 -22.83 -67.22
N SER A 999 2.74 -23.10 -67.06
CA SER A 999 2.12 -24.38 -66.59
C SER A 999 2.47 -24.95 -65.19
N SER A 1000 1.63 -25.74 -64.48
CA SER A 1000 0.17 -25.81 -64.22
C SER A 1000 -0.06 -26.85 -63.07
N HIS A 1001 -1.24 -27.12 -62.51
CA HIS A 1001 -2.60 -26.64 -62.81
C HIS A 1001 -3.49 -26.39 -61.57
N GLN A 1002 -4.35 -27.34 -61.16
CA GLN A 1002 -5.50 -27.14 -60.26
C GLN A 1002 -5.69 -28.22 -59.18
N MET A 1003 -6.18 -27.76 -58.02
CA MET A 1003 -7.26 -28.31 -57.17
C MET A 1003 -7.24 -29.73 -56.55
N LYS A 1004 -7.53 -29.73 -55.23
CA LYS A 1004 -8.50 -30.59 -54.49
C LYS A 1004 -8.43 -32.12 -54.68
N ARG A 1005 -8.08 -32.85 -53.61
CA ARG A 1005 -9.04 -33.78 -52.91
C ARG A 1005 -8.56 -34.33 -51.56
N ARG A 1006 -9.48 -35.02 -50.89
CA ARG A 1006 -9.42 -35.57 -49.52
C ARG A 1006 -8.61 -36.88 -49.42
N LYS A 1007 -8.03 -37.09 -48.22
CA LYS A 1007 -7.91 -38.36 -47.44
C LYS A 1007 -7.09 -39.54 -48.01
N LYS A 1008 -6.52 -40.29 -47.04
CA LYS A 1008 -6.10 -41.71 -47.08
C LYS A 1008 -4.84 -42.04 -47.91
N ILE A 1009 -4.01 -43.03 -47.53
CA ILE A 1009 -3.79 -43.76 -46.25
C ILE A 1009 -2.45 -44.53 -46.32
N GLU A 1010 -1.82 -44.87 -45.18
CA GLU A 1010 -0.65 -45.79 -45.04
C GLU A 1010 0.61 -45.39 -45.88
N SER A 1011 1.82 -45.95 -45.76
CA SER A 1011 2.50 -46.93 -44.88
C SER A 1011 3.95 -46.43 -44.68
N ASP A 1012 4.53 -46.36 -43.47
CA ASP A 1012 5.39 -47.38 -42.80
C ASP A 1012 6.81 -47.58 -43.39
N GLU A 1013 7.70 -48.18 -42.57
CA GLU A 1013 9.14 -48.51 -42.78
C GLU A 1013 10.11 -47.28 -42.83
N GLU A 1014 11.05 -47.00 -41.91
CA GLU A 1014 11.89 -47.72 -40.91
C GLU A 1014 13.38 -47.84 -41.36
N PHE A 1015 14.32 -48.00 -40.39
CA PHE A 1015 15.79 -48.12 -40.53
C PHE A 1015 16.59 -46.87 -41.00
N GLU A 1016 17.85 -46.63 -40.61
CA GLU A 1016 18.56 -46.85 -39.32
C GLU A 1016 19.94 -46.14 -39.29
N LEU A 1017 20.54 -46.02 -38.09
CA LEU A 1017 21.97 -46.00 -37.74
C LEU A 1017 23.01 -45.00 -38.33
N SER A 1018 23.82 -44.47 -37.40
CA SER A 1018 25.23 -44.02 -37.52
C SER A 1018 25.55 -42.72 -38.29
N ASN A 1019 26.50 -41.88 -37.87
CA ASN A 1019 27.42 -41.90 -36.70
C ASN A 1019 27.28 -40.65 -35.83
#